data_AF-A0A0A2SQP1-F1
#
_entry.id   AF-A0A0A2SQP1-F1
#
_cell.length_a   1.000
_cell.length_b   1.000
_cell.length_c   1.000
_cell.angle_alpha   90.00
_cell.angle_beta   90.00
_cell.angle_gamma   90.00
#
_symmetry.space_group_name_H-M   'P 1'
#
loop_
_entity.id
_entity.type
_entity.pdbx_description
1 polymer ?
#
loop_
_entity_poly.entity_id
_entity_poly.type
_entity_poly.pdbx_seq_one_letter_code
_entity_poly.pdbx_strand_id
1 'polypeptide(L)'
;LGANPQNICLDGMCIGGAVATIAAAKLHDRGMKVKLNNERSFTSLPSLVFGFIAPELQNAVWWNPLTYLRFALAGIVYSLLAPLIWLAGWHVDAGKAWKRIPAKDKIYSVVRDRDNGLYDGVIHDHFCSIAALVDSQIKTILYKLSTDRPLSKEEKQILYDDQFPHHFKPCESVLKHPKYKGPHFISRQDLVAELGHQEAYTNHDFFLDRLKEKFARDNNTRTQSDLLVKEIEKDVGSEPQQSKNKEQPLIIASSGGVGHISATHGIINELQNKNKEVIITQHHAELYKNRPFSINGWLVRMGVWFTYIPFFDGLLKGFMRFIGYPVLPSYRIFWDQMSKIQQSETIKENGVETGRTRPYVDMLLDIYPEGYEYTAFNNATHLAANIDDIQTMISFKGNVEDDNKSIAYKNILQRLTKAASQGTPYTRLISTQALSLGAICDAVKDYNTRFLPAFNAKRGTHYTPITIDQYMTDLPSLGCCHFMNNLEELTADQRQFVEIHAVNMSQPFEQAYFSKEQGFKAVHNIEPRNNPMIRNGFKDISLVKYTDKTKSCDLYFKVYKKERQDALPIENGKQKMTIKAHAKVASIMIGSLAANASTDYVKHLLNKDYDHIFVFGGLNDSMAKRIDKIINNYPVSQREAMRNKIILLGNQSDIEMAPIMTRSNCVVIRGGGLSVMEQMAMPIMEDKIVLMHHEDNNNAPLTSGLSWEDGNTDKLIEYLSQHDVYAVKTSPSICPHNLDEAEKIFKKKHTTPKTISEHNKKIDITIPVPIKHFSKTKKEHHGKSELDTNAAKCSEQHRFFNAIPGRKSTKVSARYWHDLNNRMSIH
;
A
#
# COMPACT_ATOMS: atom_id res chain seq x y z
N LEU A 1 -3.25 -19.55 -16.83
CA LEU A 1 -3.89 -19.68 -18.17
C LEU A 1 -3.07 -18.87 -19.16
N GLY A 2 -2.37 -19.52 -20.11
CA GLY A 2 -1.29 -18.95 -20.93
C GLY A 2 -1.68 -18.63 -22.39
N ALA A 3 -2.74 -17.85 -22.61
CA ALA A 3 -3.08 -17.39 -23.95
C ALA A 3 -2.14 -16.25 -24.40
N ASN A 4 -1.67 -16.31 -25.65
CA ASN A 4 -0.88 -15.22 -26.24
C ASN A 4 -1.76 -13.95 -26.35
N PRO A 5 -1.32 -12.76 -25.91
CA PRO A 5 -2.16 -11.56 -25.90
C PRO A 5 -2.84 -11.24 -27.23
N GLN A 6 -2.18 -11.55 -28.35
CA GLN A 6 -2.67 -11.36 -29.72
C GLN A 6 -3.95 -12.15 -30.03
N ASN A 7 -4.26 -13.17 -29.21
CA ASN A 7 -5.42 -14.04 -29.31
C ASN A 7 -6.50 -13.70 -28.28
N ILE A 8 -6.33 -12.60 -27.53
CA ILE A 8 -7.28 -12.15 -26.51
C ILE A 8 -8.06 -10.96 -27.05
N CYS A 9 -9.38 -11.00 -26.93
CA CYS A 9 -10.26 -9.87 -27.17
C CYS A 9 -10.91 -9.43 -25.85
N LEU A 10 -10.80 -8.15 -25.53
CA LEU A 10 -11.52 -7.53 -24.43
C LEU A 10 -12.84 -6.97 -24.97
N ASP A 11 -13.94 -7.61 -24.58
CA ASP A 11 -15.30 -7.22 -24.97
C ASP A 11 -15.99 -6.50 -23.82
N GLY A 12 -16.65 -5.38 -24.10
CA GLY A 12 -17.38 -4.61 -23.09
C GLY A 12 -18.46 -3.71 -23.65
N MET A 13 -19.54 -3.57 -22.87
CA MET A 13 -20.68 -2.70 -23.16
C MET A 13 -20.79 -1.57 -22.13
N CYS A 14 -21.15 -0.34 -22.52
CA CYS A 14 -21.35 0.79 -21.60
C CYS A 14 -20.13 1.06 -20.70
N ILE A 15 -20.31 0.99 -19.36
CA ILE A 15 -19.23 1.07 -18.37
C ILE A 15 -18.22 -0.05 -18.59
N GLY A 16 -18.68 -1.27 -18.90
CA GLY A 16 -17.82 -2.39 -19.27
C GLY A 16 -17.00 -2.10 -20.53
N GLY A 17 -17.56 -1.38 -21.50
CA GLY A 17 -16.86 -0.93 -22.71
C GLY A 17 -15.75 0.06 -22.40
N ALA A 18 -15.98 0.97 -21.45
CA ALA A 18 -14.98 1.95 -21.02
C ALA A 18 -13.83 1.25 -20.29
N VAL A 19 -14.16 0.31 -19.39
CA VAL A 19 -13.18 -0.54 -18.70
C VAL A 19 -12.38 -1.39 -19.68
N ALA A 20 -13.04 -2.07 -20.63
CA ALA A 20 -12.37 -2.87 -21.65
C ALA A 20 -11.41 -2.01 -22.49
N THR A 21 -11.80 -0.78 -22.83
CA THR A 21 -10.96 0.15 -23.60
C THR A 21 -9.73 0.60 -22.84
N ILE A 22 -9.90 0.94 -21.56
CA ILE A 22 -8.77 1.34 -20.69
C ILE A 22 -7.83 0.16 -20.47
N ALA A 23 -8.37 -1.03 -20.21
CA ALA A 23 -7.61 -2.25 -20.05
C ALA A 23 -6.83 -2.59 -21.33
N ALA A 24 -7.47 -2.53 -22.50
CA ALA A 24 -6.83 -2.77 -23.79
C ALA A 24 -5.68 -1.78 -24.04
N ALA A 25 -5.91 -0.48 -23.79
CA ALA A 25 -4.86 0.53 -23.93
C ALA A 25 -3.67 0.26 -22.98
N LYS A 26 -3.93 -0.07 -21.71
CA LYS A 26 -2.87 -0.44 -20.75
C LYS A 26 -2.09 -1.69 -21.19
N LEU A 27 -2.76 -2.68 -21.77
CA LEU A 27 -2.10 -3.88 -22.30
C LEU A 27 -1.24 -3.54 -23.51
N HIS A 28 -1.73 -2.73 -24.44
CA HIS A 28 -0.95 -2.23 -25.60
C HIS A 28 0.27 -1.42 -25.17
N ASP A 29 0.13 -0.54 -24.17
CA ASP A 29 1.25 0.23 -23.60
C ASP A 29 2.32 -0.69 -22.96
N ARG A 30 1.92 -1.87 -22.47
CA ARG A 30 2.81 -2.93 -21.97
C ARG A 30 3.35 -3.85 -23.08
N GLY A 31 3.13 -3.51 -24.36
CA GLY A 31 3.54 -4.32 -25.52
C GLY A 31 2.68 -5.57 -25.75
N MET A 32 1.61 -5.75 -24.97
CA MET A 32 0.65 -6.83 -25.13
C MET A 32 -0.45 -6.42 -26.10
N LYS A 33 -0.27 -6.82 -27.36
CA LYS A 33 -1.24 -6.53 -28.43
C LYS A 33 -2.49 -7.36 -28.21
N VAL A 34 -3.55 -6.78 -27.64
CA VAL A 34 -4.88 -7.41 -27.50
C VAL A 34 -5.88 -6.79 -28.47
N LYS A 35 -6.99 -7.48 -28.75
CA LYS A 35 -8.12 -6.91 -29.48
C LYS A 35 -9.10 -6.25 -28.52
N LEU A 36 -9.79 -5.21 -28.97
CA LEU A 36 -10.84 -4.51 -28.24
C LEU A 36 -12.15 -4.55 -29.02
N ASN A 37 -13.25 -4.90 -28.36
CA ASN A 37 -14.61 -4.61 -28.81
C ASN A 37 -15.28 -3.65 -27.82
N ASN A 38 -15.61 -2.45 -28.29
CA ASN A 38 -16.28 -1.43 -27.50
C ASN A 38 -17.70 -1.18 -28.03
N GLU A 39 -18.69 -1.45 -27.20
CA GLU A 39 -20.09 -1.27 -27.58
C GLU A 39 -20.76 -0.24 -26.68
N ARG A 40 -21.43 0.76 -27.30
CA ARG A 40 -22.25 1.75 -26.59
C ARG A 40 -21.52 2.32 -25.37
N SER A 41 -20.25 2.71 -25.51
CA SER A 41 -19.48 3.25 -24.38
C SER A 41 -19.34 4.76 -24.46
N PHE A 42 -19.04 5.37 -23.32
CA PHE A 42 -18.83 6.80 -23.17
C PHE A 42 -17.34 7.15 -23.26
N THR A 43 -17.01 8.39 -23.61
CA THR A 43 -15.65 8.94 -23.74
C THR A 43 -15.02 9.18 -22.38
N SER A 44 -15.77 9.76 -21.44
CA SER A 44 -15.29 9.94 -20.06
C SER A 44 -16.40 9.88 -19.00
N LEU A 45 -16.07 9.45 -17.78
CA LEU A 45 -17.03 9.41 -16.67
C LEU A 45 -17.55 10.81 -16.28
N PRO A 46 -16.72 11.88 -16.25
CA PRO A 46 -17.23 13.24 -16.10
C PRO A 46 -18.21 13.64 -17.21
N SER A 47 -17.94 13.28 -18.47
CA SER A 47 -18.87 13.52 -19.59
C SER A 47 -20.18 12.76 -19.41
N LEU A 48 -20.12 11.50 -18.96
CA LEU A 48 -21.31 10.70 -18.65
C LEU A 48 -22.17 11.37 -17.55
N VAL A 49 -21.56 11.75 -16.43
CA VAL A 49 -22.25 12.43 -15.32
C VAL A 49 -22.81 13.77 -15.77
N PHE A 50 -22.05 14.54 -16.55
CA PHE A 50 -22.53 15.79 -17.14
C PHE A 50 -23.76 15.53 -18.03
N GLY A 51 -23.72 14.51 -18.89
CA GLY A 51 -24.84 14.12 -19.76
C GLY A 51 -26.10 13.68 -19.01
N PHE A 52 -25.97 13.19 -17.77
CA PHE A 52 -27.12 12.86 -16.90
C PHE A 52 -27.77 14.09 -16.24
N ILE A 53 -27.00 15.15 -15.98
CA ILE A 53 -27.47 16.32 -15.22
C ILE A 53 -27.87 17.46 -16.16
N ALA A 54 -27.13 17.62 -17.27
CA ALA A 54 -27.43 18.62 -18.28
C ALA A 54 -28.80 18.31 -18.90
N PRO A 55 -29.69 19.31 -19.04
CA PRO A 55 -30.95 19.11 -19.73
C PRO A 55 -30.69 18.70 -21.18
N GLU A 56 -31.53 17.81 -21.71
CA GLU A 56 -31.45 17.36 -23.10
C GLU A 56 -31.51 18.58 -24.03
N LEU A 57 -30.45 18.82 -24.81
CA LEU A 57 -30.29 20.01 -25.66
C LEU A 57 -31.45 20.20 -26.65
N GLN A 58 -32.10 19.11 -27.05
CA GLN A 58 -33.24 19.09 -27.97
C GLN A 58 -34.57 19.47 -27.30
N ASN A 59 -34.70 19.24 -26.00
CA ASN A 59 -35.88 19.53 -25.19
C ASN A 59 -35.69 20.74 -24.26
N ALA A 60 -34.53 21.42 -24.36
CA ALA A 60 -34.19 22.56 -23.54
C ALA A 60 -35.01 23.80 -23.98
N VAL A 61 -35.93 24.22 -23.10
CA VAL A 61 -36.62 25.50 -23.25
C VAL A 61 -35.66 26.60 -22.79
N TRP A 62 -34.99 27.26 -23.75
CA TRP A 62 -33.98 28.31 -23.50
C TRP A 62 -34.52 29.57 -22.79
N TRP A 63 -35.84 29.70 -22.71
CA TRP A 63 -36.53 30.78 -22.00
C TRP A 63 -36.89 30.43 -20.55
N ASN A 64 -36.65 29.19 -20.12
CA ASN A 64 -36.93 28.74 -18.75
C ASN A 64 -35.69 28.95 -17.85
N PRO A 65 -35.76 29.77 -16.78
CA PRO A 65 -34.65 29.98 -15.85
C PRO A 65 -34.17 28.67 -15.18
N LEU A 66 -35.04 27.67 -15.09
CA LEU A 66 -34.69 26.33 -14.58
C LEU A 66 -33.66 25.61 -15.48
N THR A 67 -33.65 25.90 -16.79
CA THR A 67 -32.68 25.37 -17.75
C THR A 67 -31.27 25.87 -17.41
N TYR A 68 -31.11 27.18 -17.19
CA TYR A 68 -29.83 27.79 -16.81
C TYR A 68 -29.38 27.33 -15.42
N LEU A 69 -30.32 27.20 -14.47
CA LEU A 69 -30.00 26.67 -13.14
C LEU A 69 -29.49 25.23 -13.22
N ARG A 70 -30.08 24.38 -14.06
CA ARG A 70 -29.61 23.01 -14.29
C ARG A 70 -28.23 22.97 -14.96
N PHE A 71 -27.96 23.85 -15.94
CA PHE A 71 -26.63 23.97 -16.53
C PHE A 71 -25.59 24.48 -15.53
N ALA A 72 -25.93 25.48 -14.69
CA ALA A 72 -25.07 25.98 -13.64
C ALA A 72 -24.79 24.88 -12.59
N LEU A 73 -25.81 24.12 -12.20
CA LEU A 73 -25.66 22.99 -11.28
C LEU A 73 -24.80 21.89 -11.91
N ALA A 74 -25.02 21.54 -13.18
CA ALA A 74 -24.18 20.60 -13.91
C ALA A 74 -22.73 21.09 -13.98
N GLY A 75 -22.50 22.38 -14.19
CA GLY A 75 -21.17 23.00 -14.20
C GLY A 75 -20.49 22.99 -12.83
N ILE A 76 -21.22 23.26 -11.75
CA ILE A 76 -20.71 23.19 -10.37
C ILE A 76 -20.39 21.75 -9.99
N VAL A 77 -21.32 20.82 -10.23
CA VAL A 77 -21.09 19.39 -9.98
C VAL A 77 -19.91 18.91 -10.80
N TYR A 78 -19.82 19.25 -12.08
CA TYR A 78 -18.66 18.91 -12.90
C TYR A 78 -17.36 19.50 -12.33
N SER A 79 -17.36 20.77 -11.92
CA SER A 79 -16.17 21.45 -11.38
C SER A 79 -15.71 20.90 -10.04
N LEU A 80 -16.61 20.33 -9.23
CA LEU A 80 -16.29 19.70 -7.93
C LEU A 80 -15.95 18.22 -8.09
N LEU A 81 -16.75 17.50 -8.87
CA LEU A 81 -16.76 16.05 -8.97
C LEU A 81 -15.72 15.56 -9.99
N ALA A 82 -15.39 16.34 -11.03
CA ALA A 82 -14.32 15.97 -11.96
C ALA A 82 -12.94 15.94 -11.29
N PRO A 83 -12.51 16.94 -10.49
CA PRO A 83 -11.28 16.84 -9.70
C PRO A 83 -11.30 15.68 -8.71
N LEU A 84 -12.44 15.38 -8.10
CA LEU A 84 -12.58 14.28 -7.13
C LEU A 84 -12.53 12.89 -7.80
N ILE A 85 -13.20 12.70 -8.94
CA ILE A 85 -13.11 11.48 -9.77
C ILE A 85 -11.67 11.28 -10.24
N TRP A 86 -11.04 12.39 -10.65
CA TRP A 86 -9.67 12.37 -11.12
C TRP A 86 -8.68 12.03 -9.98
N LEU A 87 -8.86 12.62 -8.80
CA LEU A 87 -8.19 12.26 -7.55
C LEU A 87 -8.41 10.80 -7.16
N ALA A 88 -9.63 10.30 -7.34
CA ALA A 88 -10.00 8.94 -6.99
C ALA A 88 -9.27 7.87 -7.83
N GLY A 89 -8.48 8.27 -8.84
CA GLY A 89 -7.94 7.36 -9.85
C GLY A 89 -9.02 6.80 -10.78
N TRP A 90 -10.25 7.30 -10.66
CA TRP A 90 -11.40 6.92 -11.48
C TRP A 90 -11.49 7.78 -12.73
N HIS A 91 -10.34 8.25 -13.24
CA HIS A 91 -10.24 8.90 -14.52
C HIS A 91 -10.50 7.89 -15.63
N VAL A 92 -11.77 7.52 -15.78
CA VAL A 92 -12.27 6.73 -16.89
C VAL A 92 -12.31 7.69 -18.07
N ASP A 93 -11.19 7.78 -18.80
CA ASP A 93 -11.09 8.45 -20.10
C ASP A 93 -10.88 7.40 -21.17
N ALA A 94 -11.98 6.74 -21.50
CA ALA A 94 -12.03 5.76 -22.57
C ALA A 94 -11.73 6.41 -23.92
N GLY A 95 -12.00 7.71 -24.12
CA GLY A 95 -11.69 8.42 -25.36
C GLY A 95 -10.18 8.56 -25.60
N LYS A 96 -9.41 8.94 -24.57
CA LYS A 96 -7.94 8.98 -24.64
C LYS A 96 -7.35 7.57 -24.73
N ALA A 97 -7.91 6.60 -24.01
CA ALA A 97 -7.50 5.21 -24.13
C ALA A 97 -7.75 4.66 -25.54
N TRP A 98 -8.90 4.95 -26.13
CA TRP A 98 -9.28 4.56 -27.49
C TRP A 98 -8.28 5.03 -28.55
N LYS A 99 -7.74 6.24 -28.41
CA LYS A 99 -6.73 6.81 -29.32
C LYS A 99 -5.37 6.12 -29.25
N ARG A 100 -5.04 5.46 -28.13
CA ARG A 100 -3.76 4.74 -27.95
C ARG A 100 -3.78 3.34 -28.56
N ILE A 101 -4.97 2.79 -28.80
CA ILE A 101 -5.12 1.46 -29.38
C ILE A 101 -5.09 1.60 -30.91
N PRO A 102 -4.23 0.86 -31.62
CA PRO A 102 -4.19 0.90 -33.08
C PRO A 102 -5.55 0.58 -33.71
N ALA A 103 -5.91 1.26 -34.81
CA ALA A 103 -7.15 0.96 -35.56
C ALA A 103 -7.30 -0.52 -35.95
N LYS A 104 -6.19 -1.20 -36.22
CA LYS A 104 -6.17 -2.64 -36.54
C LYS A 104 -6.57 -3.56 -35.37
N ASP A 105 -6.63 -3.05 -34.15
CA ASP A 105 -6.83 -3.84 -32.92
C ASP A 105 -8.13 -3.47 -32.18
N LYS A 106 -8.94 -2.56 -32.73
CA LYS A 106 -10.21 -2.14 -32.11
C LYS A 106 -11.41 -2.29 -33.05
N ILE A 107 -12.57 -2.56 -32.45
CA ILE A 107 -13.90 -2.69 -33.05
C ILE A 107 -14.85 -1.83 -32.22
N TYR A 108 -15.79 -1.15 -32.85
CA TYR A 108 -16.88 -0.46 -32.15
C TYR A 108 -18.24 -0.66 -32.82
N SER A 109 -19.28 -0.57 -32.03
CA SER A 109 -20.68 -0.54 -32.48
C SER A 109 -21.48 0.54 -31.74
N VAL A 110 -22.46 1.10 -32.45
CA VAL A 110 -23.31 2.22 -32.02
C VAL A 110 -24.76 1.75 -32.05
N VAL A 111 -25.52 2.13 -31.03
CA VAL A 111 -26.96 1.86 -30.99
C VAL A 111 -27.70 3.18 -30.93
N ARG A 112 -28.61 3.40 -31.88
CA ARG A 112 -29.42 4.62 -31.98
C ARG A 112 -30.89 4.29 -31.87
N ASP A 113 -31.66 5.21 -31.30
CA ASP A 113 -33.11 5.16 -31.31
C ASP A 113 -33.66 5.66 -32.67
N ARG A 114 -34.73 5.02 -33.14
CA ARG A 114 -35.34 5.24 -34.46
C ARG A 114 -35.87 6.67 -34.62
N ASP A 115 -36.32 7.29 -33.54
CA ASP A 115 -37.03 8.57 -33.58
C ASP A 115 -36.11 9.80 -33.36
N ASN A 116 -35.03 9.65 -32.58
CA ASN A 116 -34.16 10.79 -32.18
C ASN A 116 -32.69 10.66 -32.63
N GLY A 117 -32.23 9.49 -33.08
CA GLY A 117 -30.92 9.27 -33.69
C GLY A 117 -29.66 9.60 -32.86
N LEU A 118 -29.80 10.09 -31.62
CA LEU A 118 -28.73 10.77 -30.88
C LEU A 118 -28.62 10.37 -29.40
N TYR A 119 -29.50 9.49 -28.92
CA TYR A 119 -29.54 9.05 -27.53
C TYR A 119 -29.92 7.57 -27.46
N ASP A 120 -29.22 6.79 -26.62
CA ASP A 120 -29.50 5.36 -26.45
C ASP A 120 -30.31 5.05 -25.17
N GLY A 121 -30.64 6.06 -24.36
CA GLY A 121 -31.31 5.90 -23.06
C GLY A 121 -30.39 6.08 -21.85
N VAL A 122 -29.07 6.11 -22.04
CA VAL A 122 -28.06 6.32 -20.98
C VAL A 122 -26.92 7.22 -21.45
N ILE A 123 -26.50 7.10 -22.71
CA ILE A 123 -25.36 7.81 -23.30
C ILE A 123 -25.85 8.70 -24.43
N HIS A 124 -25.50 9.98 -24.34
CA HIS A 124 -25.75 10.95 -25.40
C HIS A 124 -24.68 10.83 -26.50
N ASP A 125 -25.09 10.49 -27.72
CA ASP A 125 -24.17 10.11 -28.79
C ASP A 125 -23.27 11.30 -29.17
N HIS A 126 -23.85 12.49 -29.38
CA HIS A 126 -23.15 13.66 -29.93
C HIS A 126 -21.87 14.12 -29.20
N PHE A 127 -21.75 13.94 -27.88
CA PHE A 127 -20.60 14.44 -27.12
C PHE A 127 -20.07 13.47 -26.06
N CYS A 128 -20.84 12.46 -25.68
CA CYS A 128 -20.43 11.51 -24.66
C CYS A 128 -19.98 10.16 -25.21
N SER A 129 -20.27 9.77 -26.46
CA SER A 129 -19.98 8.41 -26.93
C SER A 129 -18.63 8.26 -27.64
N ILE A 130 -18.06 7.05 -27.60
CA ILE A 130 -16.90 6.70 -28.44
C ILE A 130 -17.24 6.82 -29.94
N ALA A 131 -18.50 6.65 -30.33
CA ALA A 131 -18.95 6.82 -31.71
C ALA A 131 -18.77 8.25 -32.20
N ALA A 132 -19.21 9.26 -31.43
CA ALA A 132 -18.99 10.66 -31.82
C ALA A 132 -17.51 11.04 -31.87
N LEU A 133 -16.67 10.41 -31.05
CA LEU A 133 -15.23 10.56 -31.15
C LEU A 133 -14.72 10.04 -32.51
N VAL A 134 -15.21 8.90 -32.98
CA VAL A 134 -14.85 8.34 -34.29
C VAL A 134 -15.41 9.19 -35.44
N ASP A 135 -16.67 9.62 -35.36
CA ASP A 135 -17.28 10.50 -36.36
C ASP A 135 -16.49 11.82 -36.52
N SER A 136 -16.02 12.39 -35.41
CA SER A 136 -15.15 13.57 -35.39
C SER A 136 -13.79 13.29 -36.07
N GLN A 137 -13.23 12.10 -35.85
CA GLN A 137 -11.99 11.67 -36.51
C GLN A 137 -12.20 11.50 -38.02
N ILE A 138 -13.26 10.83 -38.46
CA ILE A 138 -13.59 10.64 -39.87
C ILE A 138 -13.77 11.99 -40.56
N LYS A 139 -14.54 12.92 -39.98
CA LYS A 139 -14.70 14.28 -40.52
C LYS A 139 -13.36 15.00 -40.69
N THR A 140 -12.46 14.85 -39.72
CA THR A 140 -11.11 15.44 -39.79
C THR A 140 -10.29 14.82 -40.91
N ILE A 141 -10.40 13.50 -41.11
CA ILE A 141 -9.70 12.78 -42.18
C ILE A 141 -10.26 13.17 -43.55
N LEU A 142 -11.58 13.26 -43.71
CA LEU A 142 -12.24 13.70 -44.94
C LEU A 142 -11.87 15.15 -45.28
N TYR A 143 -11.77 16.03 -44.28
CA TYR A 143 -11.29 17.39 -44.49
C TYR A 143 -9.83 17.44 -44.95
N LYS A 144 -8.96 16.58 -44.41
CA LYS A 144 -7.58 16.44 -44.91
C LYS A 144 -7.56 15.98 -46.37
N LEU A 145 -8.43 15.02 -46.71
CA LEU A 145 -8.57 14.51 -48.07
C LEU A 145 -9.09 15.58 -49.04
N SER A 146 -10.07 16.39 -48.62
CA SER A 146 -10.61 17.50 -49.43
C SER A 146 -9.65 18.69 -49.57
N THR A 147 -8.55 18.70 -48.81
CA THR A 147 -7.51 19.73 -48.85
C THR A 147 -6.16 19.19 -49.37
N ASP A 148 -6.17 18.04 -50.06
CA ASP A 148 -5.00 17.35 -50.63
C ASP A 148 -3.85 17.10 -49.64
N ARG A 149 -4.16 16.96 -48.35
CA ARG A 149 -3.16 16.63 -47.32
C ARG A 149 -2.94 15.11 -47.28
N PRO A 150 -1.69 14.63 -47.17
CA PRO A 150 -1.42 13.20 -47.13
C PRO A 150 -1.99 12.54 -45.86
N LEU A 151 -2.62 11.38 -46.04
CA LEU A 151 -3.15 10.55 -44.95
C LEU A 151 -2.10 9.55 -44.46
N SER A 152 -2.00 9.40 -43.14
CA SER A 152 -1.20 8.36 -42.50
C SER A 152 -1.76 6.96 -42.78
N LYS A 153 -0.95 5.92 -42.53
CA LYS A 153 -1.39 4.52 -42.68
C LYS A 153 -2.60 4.18 -41.82
N GLU A 154 -2.66 4.73 -40.60
CA GLU A 154 -3.77 4.52 -39.68
C GLU A 154 -5.03 5.28 -40.14
N GLU A 155 -4.91 6.51 -40.62
CA GLU A 155 -6.06 7.27 -41.15
C GLU A 155 -6.67 6.61 -42.39
N LYS A 156 -5.82 6.06 -43.28
CA LYS A 156 -6.29 5.24 -44.40
C LYS A 156 -7.05 4.01 -43.90
N GLN A 157 -6.52 3.33 -42.88
CA GLN A 157 -7.17 2.17 -42.29
C GLN A 157 -8.53 2.52 -41.67
N ILE A 158 -8.67 3.67 -41.01
CA ILE A 158 -9.94 4.16 -40.47
C ILE A 158 -10.95 4.40 -41.60
N LEU A 159 -10.54 5.04 -42.70
CA LEU A 159 -11.43 5.25 -43.86
C LEU A 159 -11.86 3.94 -44.55
N TYR A 160 -10.96 2.97 -44.64
CA TYR A 160 -11.30 1.66 -45.21
C TYR A 160 -12.25 0.85 -44.31
N ASP A 161 -12.30 1.15 -43.02
CA ASP A 161 -13.16 0.46 -42.05
C ASP A 161 -14.64 0.83 -42.18
N ASP A 162 -14.92 2.02 -42.74
CA ASP A 162 -16.26 2.61 -42.93
C ASP A 162 -17.14 1.87 -43.97
N GLN A 163 -16.63 0.77 -44.55
CA GLN A 163 -17.37 -0.07 -45.50
C GLN A 163 -18.48 -0.91 -44.85
N PHE A 164 -18.56 -0.93 -43.51
CA PHE A 164 -19.58 -1.66 -42.76
C PHE A 164 -20.41 -0.71 -41.89
N PRO A 165 -21.75 -0.86 -41.82
CA PRO A 165 -22.57 -0.04 -40.95
C PRO A 165 -22.29 -0.38 -39.48
N HIS A 166 -21.70 0.58 -38.76
CA HIS A 166 -21.49 0.52 -37.30
C HIS A 166 -22.76 0.84 -36.50
N HIS A 167 -23.88 1.07 -37.18
CA HIS A 167 -25.13 1.56 -36.61
C HIS A 167 -26.17 0.45 -36.53
N PHE A 168 -26.68 0.24 -35.33
CA PHE A 168 -27.70 -0.76 -35.03
C PHE A 168 -28.91 -0.13 -34.35
N LYS A 169 -30.07 -0.69 -34.63
CA LYS A 169 -31.35 -0.31 -34.02
C LYS A 169 -32.03 -1.53 -33.38
N PRO A 170 -32.92 -1.31 -32.40
CA PRO A 170 -33.79 -2.36 -31.89
C PRO A 170 -34.57 -3.06 -33.01
N CYS A 171 -34.65 -4.40 -33.02
CA CYS A 171 -35.55 -5.11 -33.92
C CYS A 171 -37.03 -4.81 -33.58
N GLU A 172 -37.91 -4.89 -34.58
CA GLU A 172 -39.31 -4.45 -34.43
C GLU A 172 -40.09 -5.27 -33.37
N SER A 173 -39.74 -6.54 -33.20
CA SER A 173 -40.32 -7.42 -32.17
C SER A 173 -40.01 -6.94 -30.75
N VAL A 174 -38.82 -6.36 -30.51
CA VAL A 174 -38.41 -5.84 -29.20
C VAL A 174 -39.05 -4.49 -28.89
N LEU A 175 -39.24 -3.63 -29.90
CA LEU A 175 -39.95 -2.36 -29.74
C LEU A 175 -41.41 -2.56 -29.30
N LYS A 176 -42.04 -3.65 -29.72
CA LYS A 176 -43.43 -3.99 -29.34
C LYS A 176 -43.55 -4.62 -27.94
N HIS A 177 -42.43 -4.88 -27.26
CA HIS A 177 -42.44 -5.56 -25.97
C HIS A 177 -42.76 -4.57 -24.82
N PRO A 178 -43.76 -4.84 -23.95
CA PRO A 178 -44.21 -3.89 -22.91
C PRO A 178 -43.18 -3.61 -21.81
N LYS A 179 -42.09 -4.38 -21.74
CA LYS A 179 -40.94 -4.12 -20.83
C LYS A 179 -39.78 -3.39 -21.50
N TYR A 180 -39.94 -2.86 -22.71
CA TYR A 180 -38.91 -2.10 -23.39
C TYR A 180 -38.53 -0.86 -22.55
N LYS A 181 -37.24 -0.71 -22.24
CA LYS A 181 -36.69 0.38 -21.41
C LYS A 181 -35.78 1.35 -22.17
N GLY A 182 -35.65 1.15 -23.49
CA GLY A 182 -34.75 1.92 -24.34
C GLY A 182 -33.62 1.08 -24.98
N PRO A 183 -32.95 1.63 -26.01
CA PRO A 183 -31.97 0.92 -26.83
C PRO A 183 -30.74 0.42 -26.05
N HIS A 184 -30.36 1.13 -24.99
CA HIS A 184 -29.19 0.81 -24.17
C HIS A 184 -29.28 -0.57 -23.50
N PHE A 185 -30.50 -1.04 -23.20
CA PHE A 185 -30.73 -2.27 -22.43
C PHE A 185 -31.01 -3.50 -23.30
N ILE A 186 -30.84 -3.38 -24.62
CA ILE A 186 -31.12 -4.45 -25.57
C ILE A 186 -29.89 -5.35 -25.77
N SER A 187 -30.12 -6.66 -25.94
CA SER A 187 -29.08 -7.63 -26.24
C SER A 187 -28.47 -7.40 -27.63
N ARG A 188 -27.23 -7.86 -27.85
CA ARG A 188 -26.54 -7.72 -29.14
C ARG A 188 -27.26 -8.45 -30.30
N GLN A 189 -28.02 -9.51 -29.99
CA GLN A 189 -28.76 -10.33 -30.97
C GLN A 189 -30.07 -9.66 -31.42
N ASP A 190 -30.60 -8.77 -30.59
CA ASP A 190 -31.85 -8.05 -30.85
C ASP A 190 -31.62 -6.68 -31.52
N LEU A 191 -30.38 -6.41 -31.92
CA LEU A 191 -29.93 -5.19 -32.57
C LEU A 191 -29.61 -5.48 -34.03
N VAL A 192 -30.37 -4.89 -34.94
CA VAL A 192 -30.26 -5.11 -36.40
C VAL A 192 -29.64 -3.91 -37.10
N ALA A 193 -28.85 -4.15 -38.15
CA ALA A 193 -28.17 -3.09 -38.90
C ALA A 193 -29.16 -2.10 -39.54
N GLU A 194 -28.84 -0.80 -39.57
CA GLU A 194 -29.77 0.22 -40.07
C GLU A 194 -29.89 0.28 -41.60
N LEU A 195 -28.87 -0.14 -42.37
CA LEU A 195 -28.82 -0.02 -43.83
C LEU A 195 -27.92 -1.11 -44.47
N GLY A 196 -28.34 -1.69 -45.61
CA GLY A 196 -27.47 -2.43 -46.53
C GLY A 196 -27.24 -3.94 -46.27
N HIS A 197 -27.72 -4.48 -45.15
CA HIS A 197 -27.68 -5.92 -44.86
C HIS A 197 -29.11 -6.49 -44.73
N GLN A 198 -29.25 -7.81 -44.86
CA GLN A 198 -30.52 -8.51 -44.62
C GLN A 198 -31.03 -8.14 -43.22
N GLU A 199 -32.35 -8.01 -43.01
CA GLU A 199 -32.95 -7.69 -41.69
C GLU A 199 -32.51 -8.65 -40.56
N ALA A 200 -31.93 -9.81 -40.93
CA ALA A 200 -31.36 -10.79 -40.02
C ALA A 200 -29.89 -10.52 -39.58
N TYR A 201 -29.20 -9.51 -40.11
CA TYR A 201 -27.81 -9.23 -39.73
C TYR A 201 -27.74 -8.43 -38.42
N THR A 202 -27.32 -9.11 -37.36
CA THR A 202 -27.32 -8.55 -36.00
C THR A 202 -25.99 -7.90 -35.63
N ASN A 203 -25.98 -7.09 -34.58
CA ASN A 203 -24.73 -6.60 -33.98
C ASN A 203 -23.83 -7.76 -33.51
N HIS A 204 -24.41 -8.93 -33.22
CA HIS A 204 -23.65 -10.11 -32.83
C HIS A 204 -22.90 -10.71 -34.02
N ASP A 205 -23.55 -10.78 -35.18
CA ASP A 205 -22.92 -11.23 -36.41
C ASP A 205 -21.79 -10.29 -36.83
N PHE A 206 -22.05 -8.97 -36.75
CA PHE A 206 -21.03 -7.94 -36.96
C PHE A 206 -19.81 -8.14 -36.06
N PHE A 207 -20.02 -8.32 -34.75
CA PHE A 207 -18.93 -8.58 -33.81
C PHE A 207 -18.10 -9.81 -34.21
N LEU A 208 -18.76 -10.93 -34.53
CA LEU A 208 -18.07 -12.17 -34.87
C LEU A 208 -17.25 -12.06 -36.16
N ASP A 209 -17.79 -11.41 -37.19
CA ASP A 209 -17.11 -11.25 -38.48
C ASP A 209 -15.86 -10.36 -38.33
N ARG A 210 -16.01 -9.25 -37.61
CA ARG A 210 -14.92 -8.32 -37.32
C ARG A 210 -13.84 -8.94 -36.44
N LEU A 211 -14.24 -9.77 -35.48
CA LEU A 211 -13.31 -10.50 -34.63
C LEU A 211 -12.46 -11.48 -35.46
N LYS A 212 -13.09 -12.26 -36.36
CA LYS A 212 -12.38 -13.18 -37.27
C LYS A 212 -11.38 -12.45 -38.17
N GLU A 213 -11.78 -11.32 -38.75
CA GLU A 213 -10.90 -10.51 -39.60
C GLU A 213 -9.65 -10.02 -38.85
N LYS A 214 -9.83 -9.52 -37.62
CA LYS A 214 -8.76 -8.90 -36.83
C LYS A 214 -7.75 -9.92 -36.30
N PHE A 215 -8.17 -11.16 -36.03
CA PHE A 215 -7.26 -12.26 -35.67
C PHE A 215 -6.54 -12.86 -36.90
N ALA A 216 -7.15 -12.87 -38.09
CA ALA A 216 -6.51 -13.42 -39.29
C ALA A 216 -5.28 -12.61 -39.77
N ARG A 217 -5.23 -11.29 -39.50
CA ARG A 217 -4.16 -10.39 -39.96
C ARG A 217 -2.85 -10.42 -39.15
N ASP A 218 -2.87 -10.87 -37.89
CA ASP A 218 -1.70 -10.77 -37.00
C ASP A 218 -0.72 -11.95 -37.09
N ASN A 219 -1.07 -13.05 -37.77
CA ASN A 219 -0.17 -14.19 -37.99
C ASN A 219 1.09 -13.85 -38.84
N ASN A 220 1.16 -12.64 -39.43
CA ASN A 220 2.20 -12.26 -40.39
C ASN A 220 3.25 -11.23 -39.91
N THR A 221 3.26 -10.77 -38.65
CA THR A 221 4.23 -9.71 -38.23
C THR A 221 4.76 -9.82 -36.80
N ARG A 222 6.02 -10.24 -36.62
CA ARG A 222 6.69 -10.44 -35.32
C ARG A 222 8.10 -9.84 -35.30
N THR A 223 8.28 -8.59 -34.82
CA THR A 223 9.60 -8.01 -34.38
C THR A 223 9.41 -6.58 -33.84
N GLN A 224 9.52 -6.35 -32.53
CA GLN A 224 9.54 -4.98 -31.96
C GLN A 224 10.21 -4.83 -30.58
N SER A 225 10.77 -5.89 -30.00
CA SER A 225 11.46 -5.85 -28.69
C SER A 225 12.92 -5.36 -28.76
N ASP A 226 13.47 -5.11 -29.95
CA ASP A 226 14.91 -4.88 -30.15
C ASP A 226 15.34 -3.40 -30.09
N LEU A 227 14.41 -2.46 -29.87
CA LEU A 227 14.70 -1.02 -29.98
C LEU A 227 15.17 -0.34 -28.69
N LEU A 228 14.89 -0.91 -27.51
CA LEU A 228 15.22 -0.26 -26.23
C LEU A 228 16.66 -0.51 -25.75
N VAL A 229 17.34 -1.54 -26.29
CA VAL A 229 18.73 -1.86 -25.94
C VAL A 229 19.73 -0.92 -26.63
N LYS A 230 19.33 -0.25 -27.72
CA LYS A 230 20.23 0.57 -28.55
C LYS A 230 20.41 2.02 -28.10
N GLU A 231 19.57 2.55 -27.19
CA GLU A 231 19.68 3.95 -26.73
C GLU A 231 20.67 4.16 -25.57
N ILE A 232 21.05 3.10 -24.85
CA ILE A 232 21.91 3.21 -23.65
C ILE A 232 23.42 3.11 -24.00
N GLU A 233 23.79 2.77 -25.24
CA GLU A 233 25.18 2.53 -25.65
C GLU A 233 26.02 3.78 -25.94
N LYS A 234 25.51 5.00 -25.72
CA LYS A 234 26.15 6.24 -26.21
C LYS A 234 27.03 7.02 -25.22
N ASP A 235 27.29 6.52 -24.03
CA ASP A 235 28.21 7.19 -23.10
C ASP A 235 29.20 6.23 -22.44
N VAL A 236 30.38 6.78 -22.12
CA VAL A 236 31.49 6.25 -21.31
C VAL A 236 32.73 5.73 -22.07
N GLY A 237 33.71 6.64 -22.17
CA GLY A 237 35.12 6.35 -22.44
C GLY A 237 35.92 6.31 -21.13
N SER A 238 36.53 5.15 -20.85
CA SER A 238 37.78 4.93 -20.09
C SER A 238 37.96 3.41 -19.90
N GLU A 239 39.21 2.95 -19.88
CA GLU A 239 39.56 1.54 -19.63
C GLU A 239 39.37 1.20 -18.14
N PRO A 240 38.61 0.15 -17.79
CA PRO A 240 38.43 -0.24 -16.40
C PRO A 240 39.68 -0.97 -15.88
N GLN A 241 40.29 -0.43 -14.83
CA GLN A 241 41.26 -1.18 -14.01
C GLN A 241 40.52 -2.28 -13.24
N GLN A 242 41.05 -3.49 -13.32
CA GLN A 242 40.51 -4.69 -12.69
C GLN A 242 40.65 -4.57 -11.16
N SER A 243 39.58 -4.15 -10.47
CA SER A 243 39.57 -4.13 -9.01
C SER A 243 39.45 -5.56 -8.48
N LYS A 244 40.23 -5.91 -7.45
CA LYS A 244 39.99 -7.12 -6.64
C LYS A 244 38.52 -7.10 -6.19
N ASN A 245 37.84 -8.25 -6.29
CA ASN A 245 36.42 -8.46 -5.96
C ASN A 245 36.05 -8.02 -4.53
N LYS A 246 36.00 -6.70 -4.29
CA LYS A 246 35.49 -6.12 -3.06
C LYS A 246 33.98 -6.16 -3.11
N GLU A 247 33.39 -6.52 -1.99
CA GLU A 247 31.94 -6.55 -1.85
C GLU A 247 31.38 -5.12 -1.92
N GLN A 248 30.41 -4.89 -2.80
CA GLN A 248 29.80 -3.56 -3.00
C GLN A 248 28.29 -3.74 -3.23
N PRO A 249 27.47 -3.80 -2.16
CA PRO A 249 26.03 -3.97 -2.30
C PRO A 249 25.34 -2.67 -2.75
N LEU A 250 24.31 -2.78 -3.61
CA LEU A 250 23.32 -1.73 -3.79
C LEU A 250 22.24 -1.89 -2.72
N ILE A 251 22.06 -0.90 -1.85
CA ILE A 251 21.16 -1.00 -0.71
C ILE A 251 19.93 -0.12 -0.94
N ILE A 252 18.73 -0.71 -0.81
CA ILE A 252 17.45 -0.04 -1.01
C ILE A 252 16.64 -0.09 0.28
N ALA A 253 16.19 1.09 0.72
CA ALA A 253 15.30 1.30 1.86
C ALA A 253 14.03 2.04 1.42
N SER A 254 13.13 2.32 2.37
CA SER A 254 11.94 3.13 2.12
C SER A 254 11.59 3.99 3.33
N SER A 255 11.29 5.26 3.09
CA SER A 255 10.78 6.20 4.11
C SER A 255 9.31 5.96 4.47
N GLY A 256 8.63 5.00 3.84
CA GLY A 256 7.23 4.66 4.12
C GLY A 256 6.98 4.12 5.52
N GLY A 257 8.04 3.74 6.24
CA GLY A 257 8.00 3.40 7.66
C GLY A 257 9.39 3.53 8.29
N VAL A 258 9.46 4.15 9.48
CA VAL A 258 10.72 4.37 10.24
C VAL A 258 11.50 3.08 10.53
N GLY A 259 10.83 1.93 10.47
CA GLY A 259 11.45 0.62 10.62
C GLY A 259 12.43 0.25 9.49
N HIS A 260 12.12 0.56 8.23
CA HIS A 260 12.95 0.09 7.10
C HIS A 260 14.33 0.76 7.06
N ILE A 261 14.40 2.07 7.31
CA ILE A 261 15.66 2.81 7.37
C ILE A 261 16.52 2.32 8.55
N SER A 262 15.89 2.13 9.71
CA SER A 262 16.59 1.59 10.89
C SER A 262 17.13 0.19 10.65
N ALA A 263 16.37 -0.66 9.96
CA ALA A 263 16.77 -2.01 9.57
C ALA A 263 17.96 -2.00 8.61
N THR A 264 17.91 -1.08 7.64
CA THR A 264 18.99 -0.86 6.67
C THR A 264 20.28 -0.46 7.37
N HIS A 265 20.23 0.45 8.34
CA HIS A 265 21.41 0.81 9.13
C HIS A 265 21.94 -0.36 9.97
N GLY A 266 21.06 -1.19 10.53
CA GLY A 266 21.47 -2.44 11.20
C GLY A 266 22.28 -3.34 10.27
N ILE A 267 21.75 -3.60 9.07
CA ILE A 267 22.41 -4.46 8.07
C ILE A 267 23.76 -3.87 7.65
N ILE A 268 23.82 -2.57 7.35
CA ILE A 268 25.08 -1.89 6.96
C ILE A 268 26.14 -2.05 8.04
N ASN A 269 25.78 -1.79 9.31
CA ASN A 269 26.71 -1.93 10.42
C ASN A 269 27.22 -3.37 10.54
N GLU A 270 26.34 -4.37 10.36
CA GLU A 270 26.75 -5.77 10.38
C GLU A 270 27.69 -6.13 9.23
N LEU A 271 27.41 -5.65 8.02
CA LEU A 271 28.28 -5.85 6.85
C LEU A 271 29.68 -5.27 7.09
N GLN A 272 29.74 -4.03 7.56
CA GLN A 272 31.02 -3.35 7.85
C GLN A 272 31.80 -4.02 8.98
N ASN A 273 31.09 -4.58 9.98
CA ASN A 273 31.72 -5.33 11.06
C ASN A 273 32.27 -6.68 10.60
N LYS A 274 31.53 -7.41 9.75
CA LYS A 274 31.93 -8.72 9.22
C LYS A 274 33.02 -8.62 8.16
N ASN A 275 32.98 -7.60 7.33
CA ASN A 275 33.91 -7.40 6.22
C ASN A 275 34.36 -5.94 6.17
N LYS A 276 35.56 -5.65 6.68
CA LYS A 276 36.14 -4.30 6.65
C LYS A 276 36.44 -3.79 5.23
N GLU A 277 36.46 -4.66 4.23
CA GLU A 277 36.69 -4.30 2.83
C GLU A 277 35.40 -4.03 2.05
N VAL A 278 34.22 -4.19 2.68
CA VAL A 278 32.94 -3.87 2.03
C VAL A 278 32.86 -2.39 1.70
N ILE A 279 32.48 -2.08 0.46
CA ILE A 279 32.30 -0.72 -0.04
C ILE A 279 30.82 -0.39 0.04
N ILE A 280 30.47 0.50 0.96
CA ILE A 280 29.10 1.02 1.09
C ILE A 280 28.98 2.32 0.29
N THR A 281 28.41 2.20 -0.92
CA THR A 281 28.22 3.34 -1.82
C THR A 281 27.33 4.40 -1.16
N GLN A 282 27.82 5.63 -1.18
CA GLN A 282 27.09 6.79 -0.68
C GLN A 282 26.24 7.38 -1.80
N HIS A 283 25.00 7.75 -1.47
CA HIS A 283 24.03 8.33 -2.37
C HIS A 283 23.60 9.71 -1.86
N HIS A 284 23.48 10.68 -2.76
CA HIS A 284 22.85 11.95 -2.42
C HIS A 284 21.34 11.80 -2.49
N ALA A 285 20.66 12.22 -1.43
CA ALA A 285 19.20 12.26 -1.40
C ALA A 285 18.66 13.20 -2.50
N GLU A 286 17.65 12.74 -3.21
CA GLU A 286 16.95 13.58 -4.17
C GLU A 286 16.09 14.60 -3.43
N LEU A 287 16.42 15.89 -3.54
CA LEU A 287 15.66 16.94 -2.89
C LEU A 287 14.29 17.15 -3.52
N TYR A 288 13.27 17.46 -2.72
CA TYR A 288 11.91 17.71 -3.18
C TYR A 288 11.83 18.70 -4.35
N LYS A 289 12.60 19.80 -4.27
CA LYS A 289 12.64 20.85 -5.31
C LYS A 289 13.18 20.37 -6.66
N ASN A 290 13.92 19.26 -6.68
CA ASN A 290 14.49 18.68 -7.88
C ASN A 290 13.59 17.58 -8.48
N ARG A 291 12.50 17.20 -7.79
CA ARG A 291 11.62 16.13 -8.27
C ARG A 291 10.90 16.56 -9.54
N PRO A 292 10.73 15.63 -10.50
CA PRO A 292 9.93 15.90 -11.68
C PRO A 292 8.49 16.19 -11.27
N PHE A 293 7.82 17.03 -12.05
CA PHE A 293 6.41 17.34 -11.82
C PHE A 293 5.58 16.04 -11.86
N SER A 294 4.97 15.70 -10.72
CA SER A 294 3.98 14.64 -10.63
C SER A 294 2.59 15.24 -10.57
N ILE A 295 1.76 14.83 -11.54
CA ILE A 295 0.34 15.15 -11.58
C ILE A 295 -0.37 14.66 -10.30
N ASN A 296 -0.04 13.44 -9.86
CA ASN A 296 -0.58 12.85 -8.63
C ASN A 296 -0.10 13.64 -7.39
N GLY A 297 1.16 14.05 -7.35
CA GLY A 297 1.69 14.88 -6.26
C GLY A 297 1.03 16.27 -6.20
N TRP A 298 0.79 16.92 -7.36
CA TRP A 298 0.02 18.17 -7.43
C TRP A 298 -1.41 17.98 -6.91
N LEU A 299 -2.03 16.86 -7.26
CA LEU A 299 -3.37 16.51 -6.82
C LEU A 299 -3.52 16.34 -5.32
N VAL A 300 -2.62 15.55 -4.72
CA VAL A 300 -2.60 15.33 -3.27
C VAL A 300 -2.48 16.68 -2.56
N ARG A 301 -1.59 17.56 -3.03
CA ARG A 301 -1.43 18.92 -2.48
C ARG A 301 -2.69 19.77 -2.60
N MET A 302 -3.37 19.74 -3.75
CA MET A 302 -4.64 20.45 -3.94
C MET A 302 -5.74 19.92 -3.03
N GLY A 303 -5.90 18.60 -2.93
CA GLY A 303 -6.84 17.96 -2.02
C GLY A 303 -6.60 18.36 -0.57
N VAL A 304 -5.35 18.26 -0.11
CA VAL A 304 -4.93 18.67 1.23
C VAL A 304 -5.17 20.17 1.45
N TRP A 305 -4.95 21.02 0.44
CA TRP A 305 -5.22 22.45 0.53
C TRP A 305 -6.70 22.74 0.85
N PHE A 306 -7.64 22.00 0.27
CA PHE A 306 -9.07 22.17 0.62
C PHE A 306 -9.39 21.86 2.08
N THR A 307 -8.61 21.00 2.75
CA THR A 307 -8.78 20.72 4.19
C THR A 307 -8.37 21.89 5.09
N TYR A 308 -7.75 22.94 4.55
CA TYR A 308 -7.43 24.15 5.30
C TYR A 308 -8.70 24.92 5.73
N ILE A 309 -9.77 24.82 4.94
CA ILE A 309 -11.03 25.53 5.20
C ILE A 309 -11.96 24.62 6.03
N PRO A 310 -12.33 24.98 7.27
CA PRO A 310 -13.07 24.10 8.19
C PRO A 310 -14.38 23.53 7.63
N PHE A 311 -15.12 24.33 6.84
CA PHE A 311 -16.36 23.88 6.19
C PHE A 311 -16.11 22.76 5.17
N PHE A 312 -15.04 22.86 4.40
CA PHE A 312 -14.69 21.86 3.39
C PHE A 312 -14.04 20.62 4.01
N ASP A 313 -13.30 20.75 5.12
CA ASP A 313 -12.67 19.60 5.78
C ASP A 313 -13.70 18.53 6.18
N GLY A 314 -14.78 18.92 6.86
CA GLY A 314 -15.83 17.97 7.28
C GLY A 314 -16.56 17.32 6.10
N LEU A 315 -16.93 18.13 5.09
CA LEU A 315 -17.61 17.65 3.88
C LEU A 315 -16.73 16.73 3.05
N LEU A 316 -15.46 17.10 2.85
CA LEU A 316 -14.51 16.33 2.07
C LEU A 316 -14.19 15.01 2.76
N LYS A 317 -13.92 15.01 4.06
CA LYS A 317 -13.70 13.77 4.83
C LYS A 317 -14.93 12.86 4.78
N GLY A 318 -16.12 13.42 4.96
CA GLY A 318 -17.38 12.65 4.86
C GLY A 318 -17.58 12.05 3.47
N PHE A 319 -17.34 12.83 2.42
CA PHE A 319 -17.42 12.37 1.04
C PHE A 319 -16.39 11.30 0.72
N MET A 320 -15.12 11.49 1.10
CA MET A 320 -14.03 10.54 0.85
C MET A 320 -14.31 9.19 1.52
N ARG A 321 -14.79 9.21 2.77
CA ARG A 321 -15.27 7.99 3.45
C ARG A 321 -16.45 7.36 2.73
N PHE A 322 -17.41 8.17 2.28
CA PHE A 322 -18.57 7.68 1.55
C PHE A 322 -18.21 6.98 0.25
N ILE A 323 -17.22 7.48 -0.50
CA ILE A 323 -16.74 6.85 -1.73
C ILE A 323 -15.66 5.77 -1.50
N GLY A 324 -15.29 5.51 -0.24
CA GLY A 324 -14.25 4.54 0.12
C GLY A 324 -12.84 4.94 -0.34
N TYR A 325 -12.55 6.23 -0.43
CA TYR A 325 -11.23 6.75 -0.81
C TYR A 325 -10.45 7.23 0.43
N PRO A 326 -9.10 7.15 0.44
CA PRO A 326 -8.29 7.57 1.57
C PRO A 326 -8.59 9.01 2.01
N VAL A 327 -8.88 9.18 3.30
CA VAL A 327 -9.18 10.48 3.85
C VAL A 327 -7.94 11.35 3.83
N LEU A 328 -8.10 12.57 3.28
CA LEU A 328 -7.01 13.52 3.21
C LEU A 328 -6.64 14.01 4.62
N PRO A 329 -5.35 14.01 5.00
CA PRO A 329 -4.91 14.52 6.28
C PRO A 329 -5.14 16.02 6.37
N SER A 330 -5.21 16.54 7.59
CA SER A 330 -5.32 17.98 7.80
C SER A 330 -4.12 18.71 7.18
N TYR A 331 -4.40 19.85 6.55
CA TYR A 331 -3.39 20.72 5.94
C TYR A 331 -2.17 20.94 6.83
N ARG A 332 -2.39 21.32 8.09
CA ARG A 332 -1.30 21.65 9.02
C ARG A 332 -0.40 20.46 9.32
N ILE A 333 -0.99 19.28 9.57
CA ILE A 333 -0.22 18.07 9.88
C ILE A 333 0.54 17.61 8.65
N PHE A 334 -0.09 17.60 7.47
CA PHE A 334 0.57 17.20 6.22
C PHE A 334 1.80 18.05 5.92
N TRP A 335 1.67 19.38 5.96
CA TRP A 335 2.79 20.28 5.66
C TRP A 335 3.88 20.29 6.74
N ASP A 336 3.52 20.07 8.00
CA ASP A 336 4.50 19.82 9.07
C ASP A 336 5.33 18.55 8.77
N GLN A 337 4.68 17.45 8.39
CA GLN A 337 5.39 16.22 8.01
C GLN A 337 6.25 16.40 6.75
N MET A 338 5.71 17.06 5.72
CA MET A 338 6.46 17.40 4.50
C MET A 338 7.73 18.19 4.83
N SER A 339 7.60 19.23 5.66
CA SER A 339 8.73 20.07 6.10
C SER A 339 9.78 19.26 6.86
N LYS A 340 9.36 18.40 7.79
CA LYS A 340 10.26 17.51 8.54
C LYS A 340 11.04 16.55 7.64
N ILE A 341 10.37 15.95 6.66
CA ILE A 341 11.02 15.06 5.68
C ILE A 341 12.06 15.85 4.88
N GLN A 342 11.68 17.00 4.31
CA GLN A 342 12.60 17.84 3.53
C GLN A 342 13.81 18.30 4.36
N GLN A 343 13.61 18.72 5.60
CA GLN A 343 14.69 19.12 6.50
C GLN A 343 15.63 17.95 6.80
N SER A 344 15.09 16.74 6.98
CA SER A 344 15.90 15.55 7.26
C SER A 344 16.78 15.10 6.08
N GLU A 345 16.37 15.47 4.85
CA GLU A 345 17.05 15.15 3.60
C GLU A 345 17.93 16.29 3.06
N THR A 346 17.90 17.47 3.69
CA THR A 346 18.65 18.66 3.23
C THR A 346 19.80 18.99 4.17
N ILE A 347 20.98 19.21 3.60
CA ILE A 347 22.12 19.84 4.27
C ILE A 347 22.29 21.26 3.73
N LYS A 348 22.53 22.23 4.62
CA LYS A 348 22.83 23.62 4.27
C LYS A 348 24.30 23.90 4.54
N GLU A 349 25.09 23.95 3.48
CA GLU A 349 26.52 24.31 3.53
C GLU A 349 26.74 25.57 2.69
N ASN A 350 27.32 26.62 3.29
CA ASN A 350 27.60 27.90 2.62
C ASN A 350 26.39 28.54 1.92
N GLY A 351 25.18 28.35 2.47
CA GLY A 351 23.93 28.85 1.88
C GLY A 351 23.40 28.04 0.68
N VAL A 352 24.12 27.00 0.25
CA VAL A 352 23.66 26.07 -0.77
C VAL A 352 22.98 24.87 -0.10
N GLU A 353 21.76 24.59 -0.53
CA GLU A 353 21.00 23.42 -0.08
C GLU A 353 21.33 22.23 -0.98
N THR A 354 22.01 21.23 -0.41
CA THR A 354 22.37 19.97 -1.06
C THR A 354 21.66 18.78 -0.39
N GLY A 355 21.45 17.73 -1.16
CA GLY A 355 20.92 16.46 -0.64
C GLY A 355 21.86 15.82 0.35
N ARG A 356 21.32 15.37 1.49
CA ARG A 356 22.04 14.61 2.50
C ARG A 356 22.62 13.35 1.88
N THR A 357 23.85 13.04 2.25
CA THR A 357 24.48 11.79 1.83
C THR A 357 24.01 10.64 2.73
N ARG A 358 23.52 9.56 2.13
CA ARG A 358 23.06 8.35 2.80
C ARG A 358 23.65 7.07 2.18
N PRO A 359 23.84 6.00 2.97
CA PRO A 359 24.41 4.73 2.48
C PRO A 359 23.39 3.81 1.80
N TYR A 360 22.27 4.35 1.32
CA TYR A 360 21.18 3.60 0.70
C TYR A 360 20.41 4.50 -0.29
N VAL A 361 19.64 3.89 -1.17
CA VAL A 361 18.65 4.56 -2.02
C VAL A 361 17.27 4.40 -1.41
N ASP A 362 16.52 5.49 -1.25
CA ASP A 362 15.15 5.44 -0.76
C ASP A 362 14.16 5.26 -1.91
N MET A 363 13.40 4.17 -1.90
CA MET A 363 12.44 3.86 -2.95
C MET A 363 11.38 4.96 -3.13
N LEU A 364 10.89 5.56 -2.04
CA LEU A 364 9.91 6.63 -2.15
C LEU A 364 10.60 7.94 -2.52
N LEU A 365 11.59 8.37 -1.73
CA LEU A 365 12.13 9.73 -1.84
C LEU A 365 13.08 9.91 -3.03
N ASP A 366 13.81 8.86 -3.46
CA ASP A 366 14.75 8.95 -4.59
C ASP A 366 14.15 8.43 -5.90
N ILE A 367 13.20 7.51 -5.87
CA ILE A 367 12.71 6.83 -7.09
C ILE A 367 11.30 7.28 -7.49
N TYR A 368 10.33 7.30 -6.57
CA TYR A 368 8.92 7.60 -6.91
C TYR A 368 8.65 9.11 -7.04
N PRO A 369 8.21 9.64 -8.19
CA PRO A 369 8.09 11.09 -8.41
C PRO A 369 7.36 11.85 -7.28
N GLU A 370 6.25 11.30 -6.79
CA GLU A 370 5.43 11.82 -5.69
C GLU A 370 5.73 11.22 -4.30
N GLY A 371 6.89 10.60 -4.12
CA GLY A 371 7.23 9.87 -2.89
C GLY A 371 7.30 10.74 -1.64
N TYR A 372 7.63 12.02 -1.76
CA TYR A 372 7.59 12.98 -0.64
C TYR A 372 6.15 13.20 -0.17
N GLU A 373 5.22 13.42 -1.11
CA GLU A 373 3.80 13.57 -0.82
C GLU A 373 3.23 12.30 -0.18
N TYR A 374 3.55 11.11 -0.72
CA TYR A 374 3.07 9.86 -0.12
C TYR A 374 3.64 9.61 1.27
N THR A 375 4.92 9.90 1.50
CA THR A 375 5.53 9.75 2.82
C THR A 375 4.90 10.72 3.83
N ALA A 376 4.70 11.98 3.44
CA ALA A 376 4.04 12.98 4.29
C ALA A 376 2.58 12.62 4.56
N PHE A 377 1.86 12.13 3.55
CA PHE A 377 0.48 11.67 3.66
C PHE A 377 0.38 10.50 4.64
N ASN A 378 1.20 9.46 4.46
CA ASN A 378 1.23 8.29 5.33
C ASN A 378 1.51 8.69 6.79
N ASN A 379 2.54 9.49 7.03
CA ASN A 379 2.90 9.96 8.37
C ASN A 379 1.78 10.79 9.01
N ALA A 380 1.13 11.67 8.23
CA ALA A 380 0.04 12.50 8.71
C ALA A 380 -1.22 11.69 9.03
N THR A 381 -1.54 10.66 8.24
CA THR A 381 -2.68 9.77 8.49
C THR A 381 -2.43 8.91 9.74
N HIS A 382 -1.23 8.37 9.92
CA HIS A 382 -0.87 7.65 11.14
C HIS A 382 -0.89 8.54 12.40
N LEU A 383 -0.59 9.84 12.28
CA LEU A 383 -0.72 10.82 13.36
C LEU A 383 -2.17 11.11 13.77
N ALA A 384 -3.11 11.00 12.83
CA ALA A 384 -4.54 11.22 13.10
C ALA A 384 -5.22 10.03 13.81
N ALA A 385 -4.58 8.86 13.79
CA ALA A 385 -4.96 7.65 14.51
C ALA A 385 -6.39 7.11 14.23
N ASN A 386 -6.98 7.42 13.08
CA ASN A 386 -8.23 6.79 12.66
C ASN A 386 -7.93 5.48 11.93
N ILE A 387 -8.30 4.35 12.54
CA ILE A 387 -8.07 2.99 12.01
C ILE A 387 -8.69 2.80 10.61
N ASP A 388 -9.94 3.24 10.41
CA ASP A 388 -10.65 3.05 9.14
C ASP A 388 -9.98 3.84 8.00
N ASP A 389 -9.53 5.05 8.30
CA ASP A 389 -8.83 5.91 7.33
C ASP A 389 -7.46 5.30 6.94
N ILE A 390 -6.74 4.72 7.91
CA ILE A 390 -5.47 4.01 7.68
C ILE A 390 -5.69 2.76 6.82
N GLN A 391 -6.69 1.94 7.13
CA GLN A 391 -7.01 0.73 6.35
C GLN A 391 -7.39 1.08 4.90
N THR A 392 -8.17 2.15 4.73
CA THR A 392 -8.52 2.65 3.39
C THR A 392 -7.29 3.15 2.65
N MET A 393 -6.37 3.87 3.29
CA MET A 393 -5.09 4.27 2.68
C MET A 393 -4.27 3.07 2.18
N ILE A 394 -4.19 2.01 2.98
CA ILE A 394 -3.41 0.80 2.65
C ILE A 394 -4.00 0.07 1.45
N SER A 395 -5.33 -0.02 1.34
CA SER A 395 -5.96 -0.71 0.20
C SER A 395 -5.69 -0.01 -1.14
N PHE A 396 -5.38 1.28 -1.14
CA PHE A 396 -5.02 2.05 -2.34
C PHE A 396 -3.54 1.94 -2.74
N LYS A 397 -2.70 1.37 -1.88
CA LYS A 397 -1.25 1.24 -2.11
C LYS A 397 -0.91 0.47 -3.40
N GLY A 398 -1.67 -0.58 -3.74
CA GLY A 398 -1.42 -1.39 -4.93
C GLY A 398 -1.48 -0.60 -6.25
N ASN A 399 -2.40 0.38 -6.35
CA ASN A 399 -2.51 1.22 -7.55
C ASN A 399 -1.26 2.08 -7.76
N VAL A 400 -0.70 2.61 -6.66
CA VAL A 400 0.51 3.44 -6.68
C VAL A 400 1.73 2.63 -7.14
N GLU A 401 1.82 1.37 -6.71
CA GLU A 401 2.91 0.47 -7.10
C GLU A 401 2.86 0.13 -8.59
N ASP A 402 1.68 -0.13 -9.14
CA ASP A 402 1.48 -0.41 -10.55
C ASP A 402 1.91 0.77 -11.45
N ASP A 403 1.58 1.99 -11.04
CA ASP A 403 1.92 3.21 -11.78
C ASP A 403 3.43 3.51 -11.74
N ASN A 404 4.09 3.18 -10.62
CA ASN A 404 5.52 3.43 -10.42
C ASN A 404 6.45 2.28 -10.84
N LYS A 405 5.89 1.10 -11.18
CA LYS A 405 6.67 -0.10 -11.56
C LYS A 405 7.72 0.19 -12.63
N SER A 406 7.33 0.88 -13.70
CA SER A 406 8.24 1.18 -14.83
C SER A 406 9.35 2.17 -14.45
N ILE A 407 9.07 3.10 -13.53
CA ILE A 407 10.03 4.09 -13.04
C ILE A 407 11.07 3.40 -12.16
N ALA A 408 10.60 2.56 -11.23
CA ALA A 408 11.48 1.77 -10.38
C ALA A 408 12.39 0.84 -11.20
N TYR A 409 11.83 0.09 -12.14
CA TYR A 409 12.59 -0.78 -13.05
C TYR A 409 13.71 0.00 -13.77
N LYS A 410 13.37 1.13 -14.42
CA LYS A 410 14.33 1.94 -15.18
C LYS A 410 15.43 2.50 -14.28
N ASN A 411 15.06 3.04 -13.12
CA ASN A 411 15.99 3.66 -12.19
C ASN A 411 17.00 2.63 -11.65
N ILE A 412 16.53 1.46 -11.22
CA ILE A 412 17.39 0.38 -10.71
C ILE A 412 18.30 -0.15 -11.81
N LEU A 413 17.75 -0.47 -13.00
CA LEU A 413 18.56 -0.95 -14.12
C LEU A 413 19.65 0.07 -14.49
N GLN A 414 19.31 1.36 -14.57
CA GLN A 414 20.28 2.43 -14.87
C GLN A 414 21.40 2.52 -13.81
N ARG A 415 21.08 2.35 -12.52
CA ARG A 415 22.09 2.36 -11.45
C ARG A 415 23.05 1.18 -11.59
N LEU A 416 22.52 -0.02 -11.86
CA LEU A 416 23.31 -1.23 -12.04
C LEU A 416 24.24 -1.11 -13.26
N THR A 417 23.70 -0.68 -14.41
CA THR A 417 24.48 -0.53 -15.65
C THR A 417 25.52 0.57 -15.54
N LYS A 418 25.18 1.73 -14.95
CA LYS A 418 26.12 2.84 -14.74
C LYS A 418 27.29 2.43 -13.85
N ALA A 419 27.01 1.74 -12.74
CA ALA A 419 28.05 1.28 -11.81
C ALA A 419 29.02 0.29 -12.49
N ALA A 420 28.51 -0.65 -13.29
CA ALA A 420 29.34 -1.56 -14.07
C ALA A 420 30.18 -0.83 -15.12
N SER A 421 29.58 0.11 -15.86
CA SER A 421 30.27 0.93 -16.86
C SER A 421 31.37 1.82 -16.27
N GLN A 422 31.26 2.19 -14.99
CA GLN A 422 32.25 2.97 -14.25
C GLN A 422 33.35 2.13 -13.58
N GLY A 423 33.35 0.81 -13.78
CA GLY A 423 34.36 -0.07 -13.17
C GLY A 423 34.09 -0.41 -11.70
N THR A 424 32.91 -0.06 -11.18
CA THR A 424 32.51 -0.30 -9.79
C THR A 424 31.18 -1.06 -9.74
N PRO A 425 31.08 -2.25 -10.36
CA PRO A 425 29.83 -3.01 -10.40
C PRO A 425 29.36 -3.37 -8.99
N TYR A 426 28.05 -3.36 -8.77
CA TYR A 426 27.50 -3.90 -7.54
C TYR A 426 27.64 -5.42 -7.49
N THR A 427 27.83 -5.99 -6.30
CA THR A 427 27.97 -7.44 -6.10
C THR A 427 26.67 -8.14 -5.71
N ARG A 428 25.74 -7.39 -5.11
CA ARG A 428 24.38 -7.82 -4.74
C ARG A 428 23.47 -6.62 -4.54
N LEU A 429 22.17 -6.87 -4.48
CA LEU A 429 21.15 -5.89 -4.12
C LEU A 429 20.53 -6.29 -2.78
N ILE A 430 20.49 -5.38 -1.81
CA ILE A 430 19.87 -5.61 -0.50
C ILE A 430 18.64 -4.71 -0.40
N SER A 431 17.49 -5.29 -0.06
CA SER A 431 16.23 -4.55 0.12
C SER A 431 15.61 -4.87 1.48
N THR A 432 15.20 -3.85 2.22
CA THR A 432 14.43 -4.01 3.47
C THR A 432 12.95 -3.68 3.28
N GLN A 433 12.49 -3.53 2.04
CA GLN A 433 11.16 -3.00 1.73
C GLN A 433 10.56 -3.78 0.56
N ALA A 434 9.24 -3.98 0.55
CA ALA A 434 8.57 -4.78 -0.47
C ALA A 434 8.08 -3.98 -1.69
N LEU A 435 8.07 -2.64 -1.65
CA LEU A 435 7.52 -1.83 -2.74
C LEU A 435 8.30 -2.07 -4.03
N SER A 436 7.58 -2.23 -5.14
CA SER A 436 8.18 -2.44 -6.46
C SER A 436 9.13 -3.65 -6.51
N LEU A 437 8.99 -4.66 -5.65
CA LEU A 437 9.89 -5.82 -5.63
C LEU A 437 9.92 -6.54 -6.99
N GLY A 438 8.78 -6.68 -7.66
CA GLY A 438 8.73 -7.22 -9.03
C GLY A 438 9.54 -6.38 -10.03
N ALA A 439 9.51 -5.05 -9.92
CA ALA A 439 10.30 -4.15 -10.78
C ALA A 439 11.81 -4.29 -10.54
N ILE A 440 12.21 -4.43 -9.27
CA ILE A 440 13.59 -4.69 -8.87
C ILE A 440 14.07 -6.02 -9.47
N CYS A 441 13.24 -7.08 -9.36
CA CYS A 441 13.55 -8.39 -9.94
C CYS A 441 13.70 -8.33 -11.46
N ASP A 442 12.80 -7.62 -12.15
CA ASP A 442 12.87 -7.43 -13.60
C ASP A 442 14.17 -6.69 -14.01
N ALA A 443 14.55 -5.65 -13.27
CA ALA A 443 15.78 -4.90 -13.52
C ALA A 443 17.04 -5.75 -13.32
N VAL A 444 17.09 -6.55 -12.23
CA VAL A 444 18.20 -7.47 -11.96
C VAL A 444 18.27 -8.58 -13.01
N LYS A 445 17.12 -9.14 -13.42
CA LYS A 445 17.05 -10.15 -14.49
C LYS A 445 17.63 -9.60 -15.79
N ASP A 446 17.21 -8.43 -16.24
CA ASP A 446 17.71 -7.82 -17.48
C ASP A 446 19.20 -7.44 -17.36
N TYR A 447 19.63 -6.92 -16.21
CA TYR A 447 21.05 -6.66 -15.95
C TYR A 447 21.88 -7.94 -16.07
N ASN A 448 21.49 -9.02 -15.38
CA ASN A 448 22.24 -10.28 -15.34
C ASN A 448 22.22 -11.05 -16.67
N THR A 449 21.10 -11.04 -17.38
CA THR A 449 20.91 -11.91 -18.56
C THR A 449 21.18 -11.24 -19.89
N ARG A 450 21.10 -9.90 -19.96
CA ARG A 450 21.27 -9.14 -21.21
C ARG A 450 22.47 -8.21 -21.16
N PHE A 451 22.48 -7.28 -20.20
CA PHE A 451 23.52 -6.25 -20.16
C PHE A 451 24.88 -6.82 -19.78
N LEU A 452 24.97 -7.52 -18.65
CA LEU A 452 26.24 -7.96 -18.07
C LEU A 452 27.02 -8.93 -18.99
N PRO A 453 26.40 -9.95 -19.62
CA PRO A 453 27.11 -10.83 -20.53
C PRO A 453 27.65 -10.07 -21.76
N ALA A 454 26.85 -9.18 -22.34
CA ALA A 454 27.26 -8.37 -23.49
C ALA A 454 28.38 -7.38 -23.12
N PHE A 455 28.28 -6.73 -21.96
CA PHE A 455 29.28 -5.81 -21.45
C PHE A 455 30.61 -6.53 -21.15
N ASN A 456 30.56 -7.67 -20.45
CA ASN A 456 31.73 -8.50 -20.16
C ASN A 456 32.45 -8.96 -21.44
N ALA A 457 31.70 -9.45 -22.43
CA ALA A 457 32.26 -9.86 -23.71
C ALA A 457 32.93 -8.69 -24.47
N LYS A 458 32.31 -7.50 -24.44
CA LYS A 458 32.80 -6.32 -25.17
C LYS A 458 34.01 -5.66 -24.50
N ARG A 459 34.07 -5.64 -23.17
CA ARG A 459 35.09 -4.93 -22.38
C ARG A 459 36.18 -5.84 -21.80
N GLY A 460 36.06 -7.16 -21.99
CA GLY A 460 36.99 -8.12 -21.39
C GLY A 460 36.91 -8.17 -19.86
N THR A 461 35.76 -7.80 -19.29
CA THR A 461 35.51 -7.85 -17.83
C THR A 461 34.92 -9.19 -17.43
N HIS A 462 35.02 -9.54 -16.14
CA HIS A 462 34.49 -10.79 -15.58
C HIS A 462 33.54 -10.52 -14.40
N TYR A 463 32.69 -9.51 -14.54
CA TYR A 463 31.73 -9.17 -13.49
C TYR A 463 30.68 -10.27 -13.33
N THR A 464 30.34 -10.60 -12.09
CA THR A 464 29.43 -11.69 -11.77
C THR A 464 27.97 -11.22 -11.74
N PRO A 465 27.00 -12.07 -12.12
CA PRO A 465 25.59 -11.80 -11.89
C PRO A 465 25.29 -11.53 -10.41
N ILE A 466 24.32 -10.65 -10.15
CA ILE A 466 23.95 -10.24 -8.78
C ILE A 466 22.66 -10.92 -8.31
N THR A 467 22.47 -10.99 -7.00
CA THR A 467 21.28 -11.54 -6.35
C THR A 467 20.59 -10.48 -5.49
N ILE A 468 19.33 -10.73 -5.11
CA ILE A 468 18.52 -9.85 -4.29
C ILE A 468 18.34 -10.46 -2.90
N ASP A 469 18.84 -9.80 -1.87
CA ASP A 469 18.61 -10.16 -0.48
C ASP A 469 17.42 -9.34 0.04
N GLN A 470 16.25 -9.97 0.14
CA GLN A 470 15.03 -9.34 0.63
C GLN A 470 14.85 -9.64 2.12
N TYR A 471 15.09 -8.62 2.95
CA TYR A 471 14.86 -8.68 4.38
C TYR A 471 13.41 -8.30 4.72
N MET A 472 12.74 -9.15 5.48
CA MET A 472 11.39 -8.90 6.00
C MET A 472 11.50 -8.10 7.30
N THR A 473 11.12 -6.83 7.28
CA THR A 473 11.17 -5.94 8.45
C THR A 473 10.03 -6.15 9.44
N ASP A 474 9.13 -7.09 9.13
CA ASP A 474 8.03 -7.55 9.96
C ASP A 474 8.14 -9.07 10.15
N LEU A 475 7.62 -9.57 11.28
CA LEU A 475 7.66 -10.99 11.60
C LEU A 475 6.75 -11.78 10.64
N PRO A 476 7.19 -12.96 10.17
CA PRO A 476 6.41 -13.84 9.31
C PRO A 476 5.15 -14.32 10.04
N SER A 477 4.04 -13.65 9.76
CA SER A 477 2.75 -13.83 10.39
C SER A 477 1.64 -13.66 9.35
N LEU A 478 0.42 -14.12 9.65
CA LEU A 478 -0.73 -13.86 8.76
C LEU A 478 -0.99 -12.36 8.55
N GLY A 479 -0.53 -11.52 9.49
CA GLY A 479 -0.62 -10.08 9.41
C GLY A 479 0.31 -9.41 8.41
N CYS A 480 1.42 -10.05 8.03
CA CYS A 480 2.46 -9.47 7.15
C CYS A 480 2.09 -9.49 5.65
N CYS A 481 0.80 -9.41 5.33
CA CYS A 481 0.25 -9.51 3.97
C CYS A 481 0.90 -8.54 2.97
N HIS A 482 1.33 -7.36 3.39
CA HIS A 482 1.98 -6.39 2.50
C HIS A 482 3.32 -6.89 1.96
N PHE A 483 4.07 -7.72 2.70
CA PHE A 483 5.24 -8.44 2.18
C PHE A 483 4.80 -9.65 1.37
N MET A 484 3.87 -10.45 1.90
CA MET A 484 3.47 -11.72 1.27
C MET A 484 2.83 -11.52 -0.09
N ASN A 485 1.94 -10.55 -0.26
CA ASN A 485 1.32 -10.25 -1.55
C ASN A 485 2.38 -9.91 -2.61
N ASN A 486 3.36 -9.08 -2.27
CA ASN A 486 4.46 -8.71 -3.17
C ASN A 486 5.34 -9.93 -3.53
N LEU A 487 5.55 -10.85 -2.59
CA LEU A 487 6.32 -12.08 -2.81
C LEU A 487 5.55 -13.11 -3.66
N GLU A 488 4.24 -13.25 -3.42
CA GLU A 488 3.35 -14.15 -4.13
C GLU A 488 3.18 -13.73 -5.61
N GLU A 489 3.16 -12.42 -5.88
CA GLU A 489 3.08 -11.86 -7.23
C GLU A 489 4.34 -12.09 -8.08
N LEU A 490 5.47 -12.49 -7.46
CA LEU A 490 6.69 -12.80 -8.22
C LEU A 490 6.50 -14.06 -9.06
N THR A 491 6.92 -13.97 -10.32
CA THR A 491 7.02 -15.12 -11.23
C THR A 491 8.10 -16.10 -10.75
N ALA A 492 7.98 -17.38 -11.15
CA ALA A 492 8.97 -18.40 -10.81
C ALA A 492 10.41 -17.96 -11.19
N ASP A 493 10.60 -17.38 -12.37
CA ASP A 493 11.88 -16.81 -12.81
C ASP A 493 12.40 -15.73 -11.87
N GLN A 494 11.54 -14.80 -11.43
CA GLN A 494 11.95 -13.70 -10.54
C GLN A 494 12.38 -14.25 -9.17
N ARG A 495 11.66 -15.24 -8.64
CA ARG A 495 11.97 -15.87 -7.34
C ARG A 495 13.37 -16.51 -7.33
N GLN A 496 13.90 -16.95 -8.48
CA GLN A 496 15.27 -17.49 -8.60
C GLN A 496 16.38 -16.45 -8.39
N PHE A 497 16.06 -15.15 -8.37
CA PHE A 497 17.01 -14.09 -8.05
C PHE A 497 16.94 -13.63 -6.59
N VAL A 498 15.94 -14.08 -5.84
CA VAL A 498 15.62 -13.54 -4.51
C VAL A 498 15.95 -14.54 -3.40
N GLU A 499 16.73 -14.08 -2.43
CA GLU A 499 16.96 -14.71 -1.14
C GLU A 499 16.13 -14.01 -0.07
N ILE A 500 15.28 -14.76 0.61
CA ILE A 500 14.39 -14.22 1.66
C ILE A 500 15.09 -14.33 3.01
N HIS A 501 15.14 -13.23 3.75
CA HIS A 501 15.66 -13.18 5.11
C HIS A 501 14.54 -12.77 6.06
N ALA A 502 14.05 -13.73 6.85
CA ALA A 502 12.97 -13.52 7.81
C ALA A 502 13.41 -13.96 9.22
N VAL A 503 12.77 -13.40 10.24
CA VAL A 503 13.18 -13.63 11.63
C VAL A 503 12.17 -14.53 12.33
N ASN A 504 12.65 -15.57 13.00
CA ASN A 504 11.85 -16.47 13.82
C ASN A 504 10.60 -17.02 13.09
N MET A 505 10.79 -17.47 11.86
CA MET A 505 9.75 -18.11 11.06
C MET A 505 9.36 -19.45 11.68
N SER A 506 8.07 -19.71 11.85
CA SER A 506 7.61 -21.02 12.30
C SER A 506 7.65 -22.01 11.15
N GLN A 507 7.96 -23.28 11.44
CA GLN A 507 7.99 -24.34 10.44
C GLN A 507 6.67 -24.46 9.64
N PRO A 508 5.47 -24.35 10.25
CA PRO A 508 4.22 -24.36 9.48
C PRO A 508 4.11 -23.17 8.51
N PHE A 509 4.59 -21.98 8.89
CA PHE A 509 4.57 -20.81 8.02
C PHE A 509 5.53 -20.99 6.85
N GLU A 510 6.75 -21.47 7.13
CA GLU A 510 7.75 -21.78 6.12
C GLU A 510 7.22 -22.81 5.11
N GLN A 511 6.59 -23.88 5.57
CA GLN A 511 6.00 -24.90 4.70
C GLN A 511 4.84 -24.36 3.85
N ALA A 512 4.01 -23.48 4.39
CA ALA A 512 2.87 -22.92 3.67
C ALA A 512 3.30 -21.95 2.54
N TYR A 513 4.30 -21.10 2.81
CA TYR A 513 4.63 -19.97 1.93
C TYR A 513 5.98 -20.10 1.22
N PHE A 514 6.87 -20.97 1.69
CA PHE A 514 8.26 -21.05 1.24
C PHE A 514 8.75 -22.49 1.01
N SER A 515 7.84 -23.45 0.83
CA SER A 515 8.20 -24.83 0.45
C SER A 515 9.11 -24.86 -0.80
N LYS A 516 9.88 -25.94 -0.98
CA LYS A 516 10.77 -26.09 -2.16
C LYS A 516 10.05 -25.91 -3.50
N GLU A 517 8.75 -26.18 -3.55
CA GLU A 517 7.90 -25.99 -4.73
C GLU A 517 7.63 -24.51 -5.05
N GLN A 518 7.77 -23.61 -4.07
CA GLN A 518 7.57 -22.16 -4.23
C GLN A 518 8.72 -21.48 -5.01
N GLY A 519 9.90 -22.12 -5.10
CA GLY A 519 10.95 -21.74 -6.05
C GLY A 519 11.70 -20.43 -5.78
N PHE A 520 11.91 -20.03 -4.53
CA PHE A 520 12.88 -18.96 -4.19
C PHE A 520 14.32 -19.48 -4.26
N LYS A 521 15.28 -18.57 -4.51
CA LYS A 521 16.71 -18.93 -4.56
C LYS A 521 17.18 -19.52 -3.23
N ALA A 522 16.84 -18.86 -2.14
CA ALA A 522 17.08 -19.32 -0.78
C ALA A 522 16.08 -18.66 0.18
N VAL A 523 15.80 -19.32 1.30
CA VAL A 523 14.99 -18.78 2.39
C VAL A 523 15.75 -19.02 3.69
N HIS A 524 16.02 -17.93 4.40
CA HIS A 524 16.84 -17.88 5.60
C HIS A 524 15.95 -17.51 6.78
N ASN A 525 15.78 -18.46 7.70
CA ASN A 525 15.13 -18.23 8.97
C ASN A 525 16.18 -17.84 10.02
N ILE A 526 16.22 -16.56 10.35
CA ILE A 526 17.24 -15.96 11.22
C ILE A 526 16.73 -15.94 12.66
N GLU A 527 17.55 -16.45 13.58
CA GLU A 527 17.27 -16.32 15.01
C GLU A 527 17.27 -14.85 15.45
N PRO A 528 16.38 -14.43 16.36
CA PRO A 528 16.28 -13.03 16.79
C PRO A 528 17.61 -12.39 17.19
N ARG A 529 18.49 -13.13 17.90
CA ARG A 529 19.80 -12.63 18.35
C ARG A 529 20.81 -12.43 17.21
N ASN A 530 20.64 -13.16 16.11
CA ASN A 530 21.51 -13.10 14.93
C ASN A 530 20.92 -12.19 13.85
N ASN A 531 19.81 -11.51 14.13
CA ASN A 531 19.14 -10.66 13.17
C ASN A 531 20.03 -9.45 12.79
N PRO A 532 20.36 -9.26 11.50
CA PRO A 532 21.16 -8.12 11.06
C PRO A 532 20.38 -6.81 11.04
N MET A 533 19.05 -6.85 11.00
CA MET A 533 18.22 -5.64 10.95
C MET A 533 18.21 -4.88 12.28
N ILE A 534 18.45 -5.57 13.41
CA ILE A 534 18.42 -4.93 14.72
C ILE A 534 19.76 -4.30 15.06
N ARG A 535 19.67 -3.18 15.78
CA ARG A 535 20.85 -2.42 16.26
C ARG A 535 21.67 -3.26 17.22
N ASN A 536 23.00 -3.18 17.11
CA ASN A 536 23.92 -4.08 17.82
C ASN A 536 23.81 -3.98 19.35
N GLY A 537 23.48 -2.81 19.90
CA GLY A 537 23.29 -2.63 21.34
C GLY A 537 22.22 -3.55 21.93
N PHE A 538 21.18 -3.92 21.18
CA PHE A 538 20.13 -4.85 21.64
C PHE A 538 20.55 -6.32 21.59
N LYS A 539 21.63 -6.64 20.88
CA LYS A 539 22.22 -7.99 20.75
C LYS A 539 23.36 -8.23 21.75
N ASP A 540 23.78 -7.21 22.50
CA ASP A 540 24.96 -7.30 23.35
C ASP A 540 24.74 -8.28 24.51
N ILE A 541 25.57 -9.32 24.57
CA ILE A 541 25.55 -10.33 25.63
C ILE A 541 25.83 -9.73 27.01
N SER A 542 26.54 -8.59 27.08
CA SER A 542 26.82 -7.87 28.33
C SER A 542 25.54 -7.37 29.01
N LEU A 543 24.42 -7.29 28.30
CA LEU A 543 23.12 -6.92 28.84
C LEU A 543 22.59 -7.89 29.89
N VAL A 544 23.07 -9.14 29.92
CA VAL A 544 22.68 -10.15 30.92
C VAL A 544 22.90 -9.64 32.35
N LYS A 545 23.89 -8.77 32.59
CA LYS A 545 24.11 -8.17 33.92
C LYS A 545 22.93 -7.33 34.43
N TYR A 546 22.06 -6.86 33.54
CA TYR A 546 20.88 -6.06 33.89
C TYR A 546 19.63 -6.90 34.17
N THR A 547 19.67 -8.22 33.95
CA THR A 547 18.54 -9.11 34.26
C THR A 547 18.49 -9.53 35.73
N ASP A 548 19.61 -9.41 36.46
CA ASP A 548 19.69 -9.72 37.89
C ASP A 548 19.14 -8.56 38.74
N LYS A 549 17.85 -8.63 39.06
CA LYS A 549 17.17 -7.63 39.90
C LYS A 549 17.65 -7.59 41.36
N THR A 550 18.42 -8.58 41.82
CA THR A 550 18.90 -8.65 43.21
C THR A 550 20.12 -7.75 43.45
N LYS A 551 20.75 -7.29 42.37
CA LYS A 551 21.91 -6.40 42.43
C LYS A 551 21.53 -4.98 42.03
N SER A 552 22.27 -4.01 42.58
CA SER A 552 22.23 -2.65 42.05
C SER A 552 22.93 -2.59 40.69
N CYS A 553 22.46 -1.71 39.82
CA CYS A 553 23.10 -1.48 38.53
C CYS A 553 23.05 -0.02 38.14
N ASP A 554 24.05 0.42 37.38
CA ASP A 554 24.11 1.78 36.84
C ASP A 554 23.56 1.82 35.41
N LEU A 555 22.62 2.74 35.18
CA LEU A 555 22.08 3.09 33.88
C LEU A 555 22.62 4.45 33.45
N TYR A 556 22.93 4.58 32.16
CA TYR A 556 23.44 5.81 31.54
C TYR A 556 22.49 6.25 30.43
N PHE A 557 22.15 7.53 30.39
CA PHE A 557 21.27 8.10 29.36
C PHE A 557 21.68 9.54 29.02
N LYS A 558 21.32 9.97 27.80
CA LYS A 558 21.58 11.33 27.32
C LYS A 558 20.54 12.30 27.86
N VAL A 559 21.02 13.45 28.34
CA VAL A 559 20.18 14.57 28.82
C VAL A 559 20.22 15.71 27.81
N TYR A 560 19.07 16.37 27.67
CA TYR A 560 18.86 17.47 26.76
C TYR A 560 18.63 18.75 27.56
N LYS A 561 19.16 19.89 27.08
CA LYS A 561 18.81 21.21 27.65
C LYS A 561 17.30 21.38 27.52
N LYS A 562 16.62 21.60 28.64
CA LYS A 562 15.18 21.92 28.66
C LYS A 562 14.93 23.05 27.65
N GLU A 563 14.17 22.75 26.60
CA GLU A 563 13.04 23.56 26.10
C GLU A 563 12.50 23.17 24.71
N ARG A 564 13.13 22.27 23.92
CA ARG A 564 12.53 21.76 22.67
C ARG A 564 12.98 20.34 22.30
N GLN A 565 12.11 19.62 21.58
CA GLN A 565 12.36 18.27 21.04
C GLN A 565 13.53 18.23 20.04
N ASP A 566 13.88 19.38 19.46
CA ASP A 566 15.00 19.57 18.51
C ASP A 566 16.27 20.13 19.18
N ALA A 567 16.30 20.24 20.52
CA ALA A 567 17.49 20.69 21.22
C ALA A 567 18.63 19.69 21.00
N LEU A 568 19.81 20.19 20.64
CA LEU A 568 21.02 19.39 20.62
C LEU A 568 21.23 18.78 22.03
N PRO A 569 21.66 17.51 22.13
CA PRO A 569 22.03 16.94 23.42
C PRO A 569 23.05 17.86 24.08
N ILE A 570 23.02 17.98 25.40
CA ILE A 570 24.10 18.68 26.10
C ILE A 570 25.38 17.94 25.71
N GLU A 571 26.35 18.66 25.14
CA GLU A 571 27.64 18.07 24.79
C GLU A 571 28.25 17.47 26.07
N ASN A 572 28.53 16.16 26.06
CA ASN A 572 28.90 15.35 27.25
C ASN A 572 27.84 15.19 28.36
N GLY A 573 26.58 15.54 28.12
CA GLY A 573 25.46 15.37 29.05
C GLY A 573 24.97 13.92 29.16
N LYS A 574 25.83 13.01 29.60
CA LYS A 574 25.40 11.68 30.06
C LYS A 574 25.08 11.75 31.55
N GLN A 575 23.85 11.41 31.91
CA GLN A 575 23.46 11.24 33.29
C GLN A 575 23.58 9.78 33.68
N LYS A 576 24.09 9.55 34.89
CA LYS A 576 24.17 8.24 35.54
C LYS A 576 23.05 8.14 36.57
N MET A 577 22.34 7.01 36.57
CA MET A 577 21.35 6.66 37.59
C MET A 577 21.64 5.27 38.13
N THR A 578 21.83 5.17 39.44
CA THR A 578 21.99 3.89 40.12
C THR A 578 20.62 3.34 40.51
N ILE A 579 20.25 2.22 39.89
CA ILE A 579 19.05 1.46 40.21
C ILE A 579 19.37 0.54 41.39
N LYS A 580 18.62 0.67 42.48
CA LYS A 580 18.80 -0.18 43.66
C LYS A 580 18.35 -1.62 43.39
N ALA A 581 18.86 -2.55 44.20
CA ALA A 581 18.36 -3.91 44.24
C ALA A 581 16.85 -3.91 44.46
N HIS A 582 16.14 -4.76 43.72
CA HIS A 582 14.69 -4.94 43.75
C HIS A 582 13.83 -3.73 43.37
N ALA A 583 14.43 -2.61 42.90
CA ALA A 583 13.67 -1.47 42.41
C ALA A 583 12.78 -1.86 41.21
N LYS A 584 11.52 -1.42 41.22
CA LYS A 584 10.56 -1.59 40.12
C LYS A 584 10.81 -0.54 39.05
N VAL A 585 11.28 -0.99 37.89
CA VAL A 585 11.62 -0.14 36.75
C VAL A 585 10.65 -0.38 35.60
N ALA A 586 10.12 0.68 35.00
CA ALA A 586 9.31 0.62 33.80
C ALA A 586 9.92 1.43 32.65
N SER A 587 9.66 0.97 31.43
CA SER A 587 9.98 1.68 30.19
C SER A 587 8.74 1.81 29.30
N ILE A 588 8.50 3.00 28.77
CA ILE A 588 7.42 3.27 27.82
C ILE A 588 8.04 3.75 26.50
N MET A 589 7.83 2.98 25.43
CA MET A 589 8.31 3.26 24.07
C MET A 589 7.20 2.96 23.05
N ILE A 590 6.20 3.83 23.01
CA ILE A 590 5.03 3.73 22.12
C ILE A 590 5.21 4.64 20.87
N GLY A 591 6.24 5.48 20.87
CA GLY A 591 6.54 6.44 19.81
C GLY A 591 5.80 7.77 19.96
N SER A 592 6.25 8.80 19.24
CA SER A 592 5.67 10.16 19.29
C SER A 592 4.22 10.24 18.79
N LEU A 593 3.76 9.23 18.04
CA LEU A 593 2.42 9.16 17.46
C LEU A 593 1.32 8.91 18.50
N ALA A 594 1.65 8.33 19.67
CA ALA A 594 0.71 7.98 20.74
C ALA A 594 1.04 8.69 22.07
N ALA A 595 1.34 9.98 22.00
CA ALA A 595 1.74 10.79 23.17
C ALA A 595 0.70 10.73 24.30
N ASN A 596 -0.60 10.68 23.98
CA ASN A 596 -1.67 10.61 24.98
C ASN A 596 -1.62 9.31 25.78
N ALA A 597 -1.58 8.17 25.10
CA ALA A 597 -1.54 6.87 25.74
C ALA A 597 -0.30 6.72 26.65
N SER A 598 0.86 7.21 26.20
CA SER A 598 2.10 7.21 26.99
C SER A 598 1.91 7.87 28.35
N THR A 599 1.20 9.00 28.41
CA THR A 599 0.92 9.69 29.69
C THR A 599 -0.04 8.92 30.61
N ASP A 600 -1.00 8.20 30.04
CA ASP A 600 -1.96 7.40 30.82
C ASP A 600 -1.27 6.17 31.44
N TYR A 601 -0.35 5.52 30.72
CA TYR A 601 0.49 4.46 31.29
C TYR A 601 1.34 4.95 32.46
N VAL A 602 1.93 6.15 32.37
CA VAL A 602 2.70 6.74 33.49
C VAL A 602 1.84 6.82 34.75
N LYS A 603 0.60 7.30 34.64
CA LYS A 603 -0.34 7.36 35.77
C LYS A 603 -0.57 5.99 36.40
N HIS A 604 -0.80 4.96 35.58
CA HIS A 604 -1.04 3.60 36.08
C HIS A 604 0.20 2.99 36.74
N LEU A 605 1.39 3.23 36.20
CA LEU A 605 2.65 2.74 36.77
C LEU A 605 3.00 3.45 38.09
N LEU A 606 2.74 4.76 38.22
CA LEU A 606 2.88 5.47 39.48
C LEU A 606 1.99 4.86 40.57
N ASN A 607 0.75 4.50 40.22
CA ASN A 607 -0.20 3.85 41.14
C ASN A 607 0.19 2.40 41.52
N LYS A 608 1.16 1.79 40.82
CA LYS A 608 1.71 0.47 41.14
C LYS A 608 3.08 0.55 41.83
N ASP A 609 3.41 1.73 42.36
CA ASP A 609 4.62 2.04 43.11
C ASP A 609 5.91 1.71 42.35
N TYR A 610 5.94 2.00 41.04
CA TYR A 610 7.20 1.95 40.31
C TYR A 610 8.17 3.02 40.85
N ASP A 611 9.46 2.66 40.95
CA ASP A 611 10.52 3.52 41.46
C ASP A 611 11.08 4.43 40.36
N HIS A 612 11.17 3.88 39.15
CA HIS A 612 11.70 4.58 37.98
C HIS A 612 10.86 4.27 36.74
N ILE A 613 10.37 5.30 36.07
CA ILE A 613 9.55 5.21 34.85
C ILE A 613 10.26 5.99 33.75
N PHE A 614 10.90 5.27 32.83
CA PHE A 614 11.57 5.85 31.67
C PHE A 614 10.56 6.04 30.53
N VAL A 615 10.43 7.27 30.03
CA VAL A 615 9.48 7.63 28.98
C VAL A 615 10.25 8.08 27.74
N PHE A 616 10.37 7.20 26.75
CA PHE A 616 11.07 7.50 25.49
C PHE A 616 10.24 8.47 24.64
N GLY A 617 10.87 9.54 24.15
CA GLY A 617 10.18 10.67 23.52
C GLY A 617 9.51 11.62 24.51
N GLY A 618 9.69 11.39 25.83
CA GLY A 618 9.12 12.13 26.96
C GLY A 618 9.29 13.66 26.91
N LEU A 619 10.31 14.14 26.19
CA LEU A 619 10.61 15.57 26.04
C LEU A 619 9.71 16.32 25.05
N ASN A 620 8.75 15.64 24.41
CA ASN A 620 7.72 16.34 23.64
C ASN A 620 6.87 17.23 24.57
N ASP A 621 6.72 18.52 24.24
CA ASP A 621 6.04 19.51 25.07
C ASP A 621 4.61 19.11 25.48
N SER A 622 3.87 18.49 24.56
CA SER A 622 2.49 18.05 24.83
C SER A 622 2.48 16.95 25.90
N MET A 623 3.39 15.99 25.78
CA MET A 623 3.55 14.90 26.74
C MET A 623 4.07 15.41 28.09
N ALA A 624 5.10 16.27 28.08
CA ALA A 624 5.68 16.85 29.29
C ALA A 624 4.62 17.63 30.10
N LYS A 625 3.83 18.50 29.45
CA LYS A 625 2.74 19.25 30.09
C LYS A 625 1.66 18.34 30.69
N ARG A 626 1.32 17.25 30.01
CA ARG A 626 0.35 16.25 30.51
C ARG A 626 0.89 15.48 31.71
N ILE A 627 2.17 15.10 31.70
CA ILE A 627 2.83 14.46 32.84
C ILE A 627 2.88 15.41 34.03
N ASP A 628 3.18 16.69 33.82
CA ASP A 628 3.10 17.71 34.87
C ASP A 628 1.68 17.83 35.45
N LYS A 629 0.64 17.74 34.60
CA LYS A 629 -0.76 17.70 35.07
C LYS A 629 -1.04 16.47 35.94
N ILE A 630 -0.51 15.30 35.58
CA ILE A 630 -0.62 14.08 36.40
C ILE A 630 0.06 14.29 37.75
N ILE A 631 1.29 14.81 37.77
CA ILE A 631 2.04 15.10 39.01
C ILE A 631 1.29 16.10 39.89
N ASN A 632 0.68 17.13 39.29
CA ASN A 632 -0.06 18.16 40.02
C ASN A 632 -1.34 17.64 40.71
N ASN A 633 -1.85 16.47 40.31
CA ASN A 633 -2.97 15.81 40.99
C ASN A 633 -2.56 15.16 42.32
N TYR A 634 -1.27 15.01 42.60
CA TYR A 634 -0.76 14.54 43.90
C TYR A 634 -0.65 15.69 44.91
N PRO A 635 -0.73 15.39 46.23
CA PRO A 635 -0.49 16.37 47.29
C PRO A 635 0.85 17.08 47.11
N VAL A 636 0.91 18.38 47.42
CA VAL A 636 2.11 19.23 47.20
C VAL A 636 3.38 18.60 47.77
N SER A 637 3.30 18.01 48.96
CA SER A 637 4.41 17.31 49.63
C SER A 637 4.94 16.08 48.89
N GLN A 638 4.17 15.50 47.98
CA GLN A 638 4.53 14.30 47.21
C GLN A 638 4.93 14.61 45.76
N ARG A 639 4.67 15.82 45.26
CA ARG A 639 4.88 16.16 43.84
C ARG A 639 6.32 16.00 43.39
N GLU A 640 7.28 16.43 44.22
CA GLU A 640 8.70 16.30 43.92
C GLU A 640 9.14 14.82 43.89
N ALA A 641 8.66 14.03 44.86
CA ALA A 641 8.91 12.59 44.88
C ALA A 641 8.35 11.89 43.62
N MET A 642 7.13 12.23 43.20
CA MET A 642 6.55 11.69 41.96
C MET A 642 7.32 12.14 40.72
N ARG A 643 7.75 13.40 40.67
CA ARG A 643 8.58 13.92 39.58
C ARG A 643 9.91 13.16 39.47
N ASN A 644 10.55 12.86 40.58
CA ASN A 644 11.83 12.14 40.62
C ASN A 644 11.71 10.67 40.19
N LYS A 645 10.50 10.09 40.24
CA LYS A 645 10.22 8.75 39.70
C LYS A 645 10.11 8.71 38.17
N ILE A 646 9.87 9.85 37.52
CA ILE A 646 9.63 9.91 36.06
C ILE A 646 10.86 10.48 35.34
N ILE A 647 11.41 9.71 34.41
CA ILE A 647 12.58 10.08 33.60
C ILE A 647 12.11 10.30 32.17
N LEU A 648 11.99 11.56 31.76
CA LEU A 648 11.64 11.95 30.40
C LEU A 648 12.89 11.90 29.52
N LEU A 649 12.86 11.07 28.48
CA LEU A 649 13.99 10.87 27.58
C LEU A 649 13.71 11.47 26.20
N GLY A 650 14.72 12.13 25.63
CA GLY A 650 14.75 12.52 24.20
C GLY A 650 15.21 11.35 23.31
N ASN A 651 15.90 11.68 22.22
CA ASN A 651 16.51 10.66 21.37
C ASN A 651 17.62 9.91 22.13
N GLN A 652 17.62 8.59 22.08
CA GLN A 652 18.65 7.75 22.73
C GLN A 652 19.25 6.81 21.68
N SER A 653 20.53 6.45 21.83
CA SER A 653 21.10 5.38 21.00
C SER A 653 20.78 4.01 21.61
N ASP A 654 21.02 2.94 20.85
CA ASP A 654 20.88 1.57 21.32
C ASP A 654 21.74 1.27 22.57
N ILE A 655 22.91 1.91 22.69
CA ILE A 655 23.80 1.80 23.87
C ILE A 655 23.11 2.26 25.15
N GLU A 656 22.28 3.31 25.09
CA GLU A 656 21.54 3.81 26.25
C GLU A 656 20.19 3.08 26.42
N MET A 657 19.49 2.81 25.31
CA MET A 657 18.16 2.19 25.33
C MET A 657 18.18 0.75 25.84
N ALA A 658 19.07 -0.09 25.31
CA ALA A 658 19.03 -1.54 25.56
C ALA A 658 19.25 -1.92 27.04
N PRO A 659 20.19 -1.30 27.78
CA PRO A 659 20.30 -1.50 29.24
C PRO A 659 19.03 -1.15 30.01
N ILE A 660 18.41 0.00 29.68
CA ILE A 660 17.18 0.47 30.33
C ILE A 660 16.04 -0.52 30.08
N MET A 661 15.84 -0.94 28.83
CA MET A 661 14.79 -1.88 28.45
C MET A 661 15.02 -3.30 28.99
N THR A 662 16.28 -3.73 29.12
CA THR A 662 16.64 -5.02 29.72
C THR A 662 16.39 -5.02 31.23
N ARG A 663 16.76 -3.94 31.94
CA ARG A 663 16.52 -3.80 33.39
C ARG A 663 15.05 -3.60 33.74
N SER A 664 14.22 -3.15 32.81
CA SER A 664 12.82 -2.82 33.10
C SER A 664 11.99 -4.07 33.42
N ASN A 665 11.35 -4.04 34.58
CA ASN A 665 10.36 -5.03 35.02
C ASN A 665 9.09 -4.96 34.17
N CYS A 666 8.74 -3.77 33.69
CA CYS A 666 7.62 -3.56 32.78
C CYS A 666 8.06 -2.76 31.55
N VAL A 667 7.72 -3.25 30.37
CA VAL A 667 8.00 -2.59 29.09
C VAL A 667 6.68 -2.40 28.36
N VAL A 668 6.30 -1.16 28.08
CA VAL A 668 5.14 -0.81 27.26
C VAL A 668 5.61 -0.37 25.89
N ILE A 669 5.26 -1.12 24.84
CA ILE A 669 5.72 -0.87 23.46
C ILE A 669 4.57 -1.02 22.46
N ARG A 670 4.78 -0.57 21.22
CA ARG A 670 3.86 -0.80 20.10
C ARG A 670 4.32 -1.98 19.23
N GLY A 671 3.42 -2.54 18.44
CA GLY A 671 3.65 -3.70 17.54
C GLY A 671 4.50 -3.46 16.29
N GLY A 672 5.39 -2.46 16.27
CA GLY A 672 6.25 -2.21 15.10
C GLY A 672 7.25 -3.35 14.87
N GLY A 673 7.49 -3.74 13.61
CA GLY A 673 8.31 -4.91 13.26
C GLY A 673 9.70 -4.93 13.89
N LEU A 674 10.46 -3.84 13.77
CA LEU A 674 11.77 -3.76 14.44
C LEU A 674 11.68 -3.73 15.96
N SER A 675 10.75 -2.99 16.55
CA SER A 675 10.63 -2.90 18.01
C SER A 675 10.33 -4.26 18.64
N VAL A 676 9.52 -5.09 17.97
CA VAL A 676 9.27 -6.46 18.43
C VAL A 676 10.50 -7.35 18.27
N MET A 677 11.20 -7.27 17.13
CA MET A 677 12.43 -8.04 16.91
C MET A 677 13.54 -7.66 17.90
N GLU A 678 13.66 -6.38 18.26
CA GLU A 678 14.58 -5.90 19.30
C GLU A 678 14.22 -6.48 20.68
N GLN A 679 12.93 -6.58 21.03
CA GLN A 679 12.53 -7.27 22.27
C GLN A 679 12.88 -8.77 22.25
N MET A 680 12.71 -9.44 21.11
CA MET A 680 13.02 -10.87 20.99
C MET A 680 14.52 -11.17 21.13
N ALA A 681 15.37 -10.23 20.70
CA ALA A 681 16.82 -10.40 20.70
C ALA A 681 17.46 -10.13 22.07
N MET A 682 16.88 -9.25 22.90
CA MET A 682 17.43 -8.90 24.19
C MET A 682 17.40 -10.08 25.19
N PRO A 683 18.31 -10.11 26.17
CA PRO A 683 18.18 -10.98 27.33
C PRO A 683 16.86 -10.75 28.08
N ILE A 684 16.25 -11.83 28.53
CA ILE A 684 14.96 -11.83 29.21
C ILE A 684 15.19 -11.86 30.72
N MET A 685 14.56 -10.92 31.43
CA MET A 685 14.52 -10.90 32.90
C MET A 685 13.41 -11.82 33.42
N GLU A 686 13.69 -12.56 34.49
CA GLU A 686 12.68 -13.33 35.21
C GLU A 686 11.60 -12.40 35.80
N ASP A 687 10.34 -12.71 35.52
CA ASP A 687 9.16 -11.90 35.85
C ASP A 687 9.01 -10.58 35.08
N LYS A 688 9.56 -10.49 33.86
CA LYS A 688 9.32 -9.34 32.98
C LYS A 688 7.85 -9.29 32.53
N ILE A 689 7.30 -8.08 32.50
CA ILE A 689 5.98 -7.74 31.94
C ILE A 689 6.22 -7.00 30.63
N VAL A 690 5.64 -7.48 29.54
CA VAL A 690 5.64 -6.81 28.24
C VAL A 690 4.21 -6.49 27.82
N LEU A 691 3.92 -5.20 27.71
CA LEU A 691 2.60 -4.68 27.43
C LEU A 691 2.57 -4.06 26.03
N MET A 692 1.74 -4.63 25.16
CA MET A 692 1.65 -4.24 23.75
C MET A 692 0.51 -3.25 23.55
N HIS A 693 0.86 -1.97 23.41
CA HIS A 693 -0.09 -0.86 23.33
C HIS A 693 -1.00 -0.93 22.10
N HIS A 694 -2.29 -0.81 22.36
CA HIS A 694 -3.38 -0.56 21.43
C HIS A 694 -4.26 0.56 21.97
N GLU A 695 -5.05 1.18 21.09
CA GLU A 695 -6.03 2.18 21.51
C GLU A 695 -7.17 1.54 22.31
N ASP A 696 -7.80 2.33 23.18
CA ASP A 696 -8.96 1.88 23.93
C ASP A 696 -10.13 1.59 22.98
N ASN A 697 -10.64 0.35 23.03
CA ASN A 697 -11.79 -0.07 22.25
C ASN A 697 -12.80 -0.77 23.17
N ASN A 698 -13.94 -0.10 23.42
CA ASN A 698 -14.91 -0.54 24.43
C ASN A 698 -15.66 -1.83 24.06
N ASN A 699 -15.64 -2.28 22.80
CA ASN A 699 -16.53 -3.36 22.33
C ASN A 699 -15.88 -4.36 21.35
N ALA A 700 -14.59 -4.25 21.06
CA ALA A 700 -13.91 -5.12 20.07
C ALA A 700 -12.52 -5.56 20.56
N PRO A 701 -11.96 -6.64 19.97
CA PRO A 701 -10.59 -7.04 20.22
C PRO A 701 -9.63 -5.87 20.03
N LEU A 702 -8.57 -5.81 20.85
CA LEU A 702 -7.52 -4.81 20.70
C LEU A 702 -6.80 -5.03 19.37
N THR A 703 -6.83 -4.00 18.53
CA THR A 703 -6.22 -3.97 17.21
C THR A 703 -5.65 -2.58 16.95
N SER A 704 -4.52 -2.54 16.26
CA SER A 704 -3.87 -1.30 15.82
C SER A 704 -4.52 -0.76 14.54
N GLY A 705 -5.45 -1.52 13.95
CA GLY A 705 -5.96 -1.30 12.60
C GLY A 705 -5.04 -1.80 11.50
N LEU A 706 -3.81 -2.17 11.84
CA LEU A 706 -2.75 -2.59 10.93
C LEU A 706 -2.49 -4.08 11.13
N SER A 707 -2.81 -4.88 10.12
CA SER A 707 -2.69 -6.34 10.20
C SER A 707 -1.27 -6.78 10.57
N TRP A 708 -0.24 -6.10 10.05
CA TRP A 708 1.15 -6.46 10.33
C TRP A 708 1.61 -6.05 11.72
N GLU A 709 1.18 -4.90 12.26
CA GLU A 709 1.49 -4.54 13.66
C GLU A 709 0.82 -5.49 14.64
N ASP A 710 -0.41 -5.90 14.34
CA ASP A 710 -1.14 -6.89 15.14
C ASP A 710 -0.46 -8.27 15.05
N GLY A 711 -0.07 -8.70 13.85
CA GLY A 711 0.64 -9.96 13.62
C GLY A 711 2.02 -10.01 14.28
N ASN A 712 2.79 -8.92 14.21
CA ASN A 712 4.05 -8.73 14.92
C ASN A 712 3.85 -8.86 16.44
N THR A 713 2.80 -8.22 16.96
CA THR A 713 2.45 -8.26 18.37
C THR A 713 2.13 -9.68 18.82
N ASP A 714 1.29 -10.39 18.07
CA ASP A 714 0.88 -11.75 18.40
C ASP A 714 2.10 -12.69 18.39
N LYS A 715 3.01 -12.53 17.43
CA LYS A 715 4.25 -13.31 17.36
C LYS A 715 5.22 -13.02 18.50
N LEU A 716 5.32 -11.76 18.93
CA LEU A 716 6.13 -11.42 20.11
C LEU A 716 5.55 -12.03 21.38
N ILE A 717 4.23 -11.96 21.57
CA ILE A 717 3.55 -12.55 22.72
C ILE A 717 3.77 -14.07 22.74
N GLU A 718 3.60 -14.74 21.60
CA GLU A 718 3.88 -16.18 21.45
C GLU A 718 5.32 -16.49 21.86
N TYR A 719 6.31 -15.78 21.30
CA TYR A 719 7.72 -15.98 21.59
C TYR A 719 8.05 -15.75 23.08
N LEU A 720 7.57 -14.66 23.68
CA LEU A 720 7.82 -14.33 25.07
C LEU A 720 7.13 -15.31 26.03
N SER A 721 5.94 -15.80 25.68
CA SER A 721 5.23 -16.81 26.50
C SER A 721 6.00 -18.13 26.60
N GLN A 722 6.71 -18.53 25.53
CA GLN A 722 7.61 -19.70 25.53
C GLN A 722 8.82 -19.52 26.45
N HIS A 723 9.11 -18.29 26.87
CA HIS A 723 10.18 -17.93 27.80
C HIS A 723 9.66 -17.54 29.20
N ASP A 724 8.43 -17.96 29.55
CA ASP A 724 7.75 -17.65 30.81
C ASP A 724 7.62 -16.14 31.12
N VAL A 725 7.60 -15.29 30.09
CA VAL A 725 7.39 -13.85 30.23
C VAL A 725 5.89 -13.55 30.11
N TYR A 726 5.39 -12.68 30.98
CA TYR A 726 4.02 -12.19 30.86
C TYR A 726 3.97 -11.14 29.74
N ALA A 727 3.40 -11.49 28.60
CA ALA A 727 3.25 -10.61 27.45
C ALA A 727 1.79 -10.58 26.97
N VAL A 728 1.18 -9.40 26.85
CA VAL A 728 -0.23 -9.27 26.44
C VAL A 728 -0.48 -7.99 25.63
N LYS A 729 -1.51 -8.03 24.76
CA LYS A 729 -2.12 -6.81 24.21
C LYS A 729 -2.79 -6.03 25.33
N THR A 730 -2.57 -4.72 25.36
CA THR A 730 -3.14 -3.84 26.38
C THR A 730 -3.55 -2.50 25.78
N SER A 731 -4.31 -1.73 26.54
CA SER A 731 -4.66 -0.33 26.28
C SER A 731 -4.62 0.44 27.61
N PRO A 732 -4.66 1.77 27.62
CA PRO A 732 -4.64 2.53 28.88
C PRO A 732 -5.71 2.07 29.89
N SER A 733 -6.94 1.83 29.44
CA SER A 733 -8.05 1.46 30.33
C SER A 733 -7.89 0.10 31.02
N ILE A 734 -7.30 -0.89 30.35
CA ILE A 734 -7.13 -2.26 30.86
C ILE A 734 -5.76 -2.53 31.46
N CYS A 735 -4.78 -1.65 31.25
CA CYS A 735 -3.43 -1.77 31.78
C CYS A 735 -3.37 -2.09 33.29
N PRO A 736 -4.16 -1.43 34.17
CA PRO A 736 -4.16 -1.77 35.60
C PRO A 736 -4.48 -3.24 35.87
N HIS A 737 -5.45 -3.79 35.14
CA HIS A 737 -5.85 -5.19 35.27
C HIS A 737 -4.72 -6.12 34.83
N ASN A 738 -4.09 -5.84 33.69
CA ASN A 738 -2.98 -6.67 33.21
C ASN A 738 -1.77 -6.63 34.14
N LEU A 739 -1.48 -5.49 34.77
CA LEU A 739 -0.41 -5.38 35.78
C LEU A 739 -0.74 -6.22 37.03
N ASP A 740 -1.98 -6.19 37.51
CA ASP A 740 -2.42 -7.00 38.65
C ASP A 740 -2.39 -8.50 38.37
N GLU A 741 -2.79 -8.89 37.16
CA GLU A 741 -2.75 -10.27 36.70
C GLU A 741 -1.31 -10.80 36.65
N ALA A 742 -0.39 -10.04 36.05
CA ALA A 742 1.02 -10.38 35.99
C ALA A 742 1.63 -10.59 37.39
N GLU A 743 1.38 -9.65 38.32
CA GLU A 743 1.87 -9.76 39.70
C GLU A 743 1.32 -11.01 40.42
N LYS A 744 0.06 -11.38 40.18
CA LYS A 744 -0.52 -12.62 40.74
C LYS A 744 0.16 -13.87 40.20
N ILE A 745 0.44 -13.91 38.89
CA ILE A 745 1.12 -15.04 38.24
C ILE A 745 2.53 -15.21 38.81
N PHE A 746 3.29 -14.12 38.92
CA PHE A 746 4.66 -14.19 39.47
C PHE A 746 4.67 -14.57 40.95
N LYS A 747 3.75 -14.03 41.77
CA LYS A 747 3.62 -14.45 43.18
C LYS A 747 3.39 -15.96 43.29
N LYS A 748 2.50 -16.54 42.47
CA LYS A 748 2.24 -17.98 42.46
C LYS A 748 3.47 -18.80 42.05
N LYS A 749 4.26 -18.32 41.09
CA LYS A 749 5.51 -18.96 40.64
C LYS A 749 6.57 -19.00 41.76
N HIS A 750 6.66 -17.94 42.56
CA HIS A 750 7.63 -17.85 43.66
C HIS A 750 7.18 -18.54 44.96
N THR A 751 5.88 -18.70 45.20
CA THR A 751 5.37 -19.34 46.42
C THR A 751 5.19 -20.85 46.30
N THR A 752 5.17 -21.42 45.09
CA THR A 752 5.07 -22.86 44.90
C THR A 752 6.48 -23.46 45.01
N PRO A 753 6.79 -24.30 46.03
CA PRO A 753 8.07 -24.99 46.11
C PRO A 753 8.27 -25.80 44.83
N LYS A 754 9.44 -25.68 44.19
CA LYS A 754 9.81 -26.57 43.07
C LYS A 754 9.96 -27.98 43.62
N THR A 755 8.87 -28.72 43.74
CA THR A 755 8.92 -30.17 43.90
C THR A 755 9.48 -30.73 42.61
N ILE A 756 10.74 -31.15 42.64
CA ILE A 756 11.38 -31.84 41.52
C ILE A 756 10.63 -33.17 41.35
N SER A 757 9.65 -33.20 40.44
CA SER A 757 9.14 -34.44 39.89
C SER A 757 9.61 -34.55 38.45
N GLU A 758 10.62 -35.39 38.24
CA GLU A 758 10.94 -35.94 36.94
C GLU A 758 9.73 -36.75 36.46
N HIS A 759 8.84 -36.15 35.68
CA HIS A 759 7.90 -36.90 34.86
C HIS A 759 7.77 -36.24 33.49
N ASN A 760 8.26 -36.96 32.48
CA ASN A 760 8.00 -36.76 31.06
C ASN A 760 6.48 -36.60 30.83
N LYS A 761 6.00 -35.35 30.78
CA LYS A 761 4.67 -35.04 30.29
C LYS A 761 4.77 -34.58 28.84
N LYS A 762 4.31 -35.45 27.94
CA LYS A 762 3.81 -35.06 26.62
C LYS A 762 2.84 -33.90 26.82
N ILE A 763 3.15 -32.76 26.20
CA ILE A 763 2.26 -31.62 26.11
C ILE A 763 1.15 -32.02 25.14
N ASP A 764 -0.05 -32.24 25.67
CA ASP A 764 -1.25 -32.45 24.88
C ASP A 764 -1.79 -31.07 24.50
N ILE A 765 -1.57 -30.66 23.24
CA ILE A 765 -2.07 -29.39 22.70
C ILE A 765 -3.54 -29.59 22.37
N THR A 766 -4.42 -29.44 23.36
CA THR A 766 -5.85 -29.28 23.09
C THR A 766 -6.13 -27.80 22.81
N ILE A 767 -6.25 -27.47 21.53
CA ILE A 767 -6.72 -26.16 21.06
C ILE A 767 -8.16 -25.96 21.59
N PRO A 768 -8.50 -24.85 22.26
CA PRO A 768 -9.88 -24.59 22.66
C PRO A 768 -10.75 -24.40 21.41
N VAL A 769 -11.70 -25.31 21.23
CA VAL A 769 -12.76 -25.23 20.21
C VAL A 769 -13.61 -23.98 20.49
N PRO A 770 -13.99 -23.19 19.46
CA PRO A 770 -14.85 -22.02 19.66
C PRO A 770 -16.21 -22.43 20.24
N ILE A 771 -16.66 -21.68 21.25
CA ILE A 771 -17.98 -21.77 21.86
C ILE A 771 -19.05 -21.64 20.76
N LYS A 772 -19.75 -22.73 20.45
CA LYS A 772 -20.94 -22.72 19.59
C LYS A 772 -22.08 -22.03 20.33
N HIS A 773 -22.46 -20.83 19.88
CA HIS A 773 -23.71 -20.22 20.27
C HIS A 773 -24.90 -21.07 19.79
N PHE A 774 -25.78 -21.39 20.75
CA PHE A 774 -27.08 -22.00 20.54
C PHE A 774 -27.94 -21.17 19.57
N SER A 775 -28.35 -21.75 18.45
CA SER A 775 -29.53 -21.32 17.70
C SER A 775 -30.52 -22.48 17.60
N LYS A 776 -31.71 -22.29 18.16
CA LYS A 776 -32.84 -23.23 18.13
C LYS A 776 -33.18 -23.63 16.69
N THR A 777 -33.11 -24.92 16.38
CA THR A 777 -33.68 -25.53 15.16
C THR A 777 -35.16 -25.88 15.36
N LYS A 778 -35.99 -25.49 14.39
CA LYS A 778 -37.37 -25.97 14.19
C LYS A 778 -37.31 -27.18 13.23
N LYS A 779 -38.09 -28.23 13.55
CA LYS A 779 -38.25 -29.50 12.81
C LYS A 779 -38.92 -29.32 11.45
N GLU A 780 -38.58 -30.26 10.54
CA GLU A 780 -39.39 -30.97 9.51
C GLU A 780 -38.42 -31.39 8.38
N HIS A 781 -38.51 -32.48 7.62
CA HIS A 781 -39.07 -33.85 7.68
C HIS A 781 -38.55 -34.54 6.38
N HIS A 782 -38.13 -35.81 6.48
CA HIS A 782 -38.03 -36.89 5.47
C HIS A 782 -37.52 -36.72 4.02
N GLY A 783 -36.62 -37.64 3.64
CA GLY A 783 -36.45 -38.17 2.27
C GLY A 783 -35.25 -39.12 2.15
N LYS A 784 -35.48 -40.37 1.72
CA LYS A 784 -34.54 -41.53 1.65
C LYS A 784 -33.70 -41.60 0.36
N SER A 785 -32.56 -42.31 0.42
CA SER A 785 -32.00 -43.34 -0.53
C SER A 785 -30.47 -43.15 -0.69
N GLU A 786 -29.60 -43.96 -0.08
CA GLU A 786 -29.04 -45.26 -0.51
C GLU A 786 -27.94 -45.23 -1.60
N LEU A 787 -26.74 -45.67 -1.15
CA LEU A 787 -25.68 -46.51 -1.78
C LEU A 787 -24.63 -45.95 -2.78
N ASP A 788 -23.39 -45.92 -2.26
CA ASP A 788 -22.10 -46.45 -2.78
C ASP A 788 -21.43 -45.89 -4.06
N THR A 789 -20.29 -45.19 -3.88
CA THR A 789 -18.90 -45.75 -3.96
C THR A 789 -17.82 -44.66 -4.10
N ASN A 790 -16.62 -45.02 -3.64
CA ASN A 790 -15.38 -44.26 -3.48
C ASN A 790 -14.85 -43.51 -4.72
N ALA A 791 -14.42 -42.27 -4.53
CA ALA A 791 -13.10 -41.74 -4.97
C ALA A 791 -12.94 -40.26 -4.55
N ALA A 792 -11.72 -39.87 -4.16
CA ALA A 792 -11.21 -38.50 -3.99
C ALA A 792 -11.77 -37.65 -2.82
N LYS A 793 -11.10 -37.71 -1.67
CA LYS A 793 -11.10 -36.64 -0.65
C LYS A 793 -9.69 -36.10 -0.47
N CYS A 794 -9.33 -35.12 -1.30
CA CYS A 794 -8.25 -34.19 -1.01
C CYS A 794 -8.41 -32.94 -1.90
N SER A 795 -9.35 -32.04 -1.59
CA SER A 795 -9.31 -30.60 -1.93
C SER A 795 -10.67 -29.91 -1.68
N GLU A 796 -11.06 -29.66 -0.43
CA GLU A 796 -12.10 -28.66 -0.15
C GLU A 796 -11.83 -27.96 1.19
N GLN A 797 -10.92 -26.99 1.17
CA GLN A 797 -10.82 -25.96 2.22
C GLN A 797 -10.58 -24.54 1.66
N HIS A 798 -10.85 -24.30 0.38
CA HIS A 798 -10.77 -22.96 -0.24
C HIS A 798 -12.06 -22.60 -0.98
N ARG A 799 -13.18 -22.49 -0.24
CA ARG A 799 -14.36 -21.72 -0.66
C ARG A 799 -15.06 -21.13 0.58
N PHE A 800 -14.47 -20.08 1.12
CA PHE A 800 -15.13 -19.21 2.11
C PHE A 800 -14.76 -17.74 1.89
N PHE A 801 -15.00 -17.21 0.69
CA PHE A 801 -15.22 -15.77 0.46
C PHE A 801 -16.06 -15.61 -0.80
N ASN A 802 -17.38 -15.82 -0.65
CA ASN A 802 -18.44 -15.25 -1.48
C ASN A 802 -19.76 -15.48 -0.75
N ALA A 803 -19.98 -14.69 0.30
CA ALA A 803 -21.28 -14.55 0.94
C ALA A 803 -21.56 -13.06 1.09
N ILE A 804 -22.37 -12.53 0.17
CA ILE A 804 -23.01 -11.22 0.27
C ILE A 804 -23.98 -11.29 1.45
N PRO A 805 -23.88 -10.42 2.48
CA PRO A 805 -24.89 -10.39 3.53
C PRO A 805 -26.22 -9.89 2.95
N GLY A 806 -27.28 -10.66 3.18
CA GLY A 806 -28.63 -10.34 2.74
C GLY A 806 -29.10 -8.97 3.23
N ARG A 807 -29.71 -8.21 2.32
CA ARG A 807 -30.47 -6.98 2.59
C ARG A 807 -31.53 -7.26 3.66
N LYS A 808 -31.42 -6.61 4.82
CA LYS A 808 -32.60 -6.26 5.62
C LYS A 808 -33.29 -5.10 4.92
N SER A 809 -34.53 -5.32 4.48
CA SER A 809 -35.35 -4.28 3.85
C SER A 809 -35.80 -3.27 4.90
N THR A 810 -35.22 -2.07 4.89
CA THR A 810 -35.84 -0.89 5.49
C THR A 810 -36.65 -0.19 4.42
N LYS A 811 -37.98 -0.29 4.50
CA LYS A 811 -38.90 0.56 3.74
C LYS A 811 -38.66 2.01 4.15
N VAL A 812 -38.01 2.80 3.30
CA VAL A 812 -38.07 4.26 3.33
C VAL A 812 -38.70 4.71 2.02
N SER A 813 -39.81 5.43 2.15
CA SER A 813 -40.75 5.77 1.10
C SER A 813 -40.18 6.80 0.12
N ALA A 814 -40.10 6.42 -1.16
CA ALA A 814 -39.99 7.32 -2.30
C ALA A 814 -41.35 8.00 -2.57
N ARG A 815 -41.76 8.92 -1.70
CA ARG A 815 -43.04 9.66 -1.83
C ARG A 815 -42.95 11.17 -1.58
N TYR A 816 -41.75 11.76 -1.69
CA TYR A 816 -41.54 13.18 -1.37
C TYR A 816 -40.98 14.06 -2.50
N TRP A 817 -40.78 13.52 -3.71
CA TRP A 817 -40.26 14.30 -4.85
C TRP A 817 -41.18 14.38 -6.07
N HIS A 818 -42.32 13.68 -6.04
CA HIS A 818 -43.32 13.73 -7.12
C HIS A 818 -44.49 14.69 -6.85
N ASP A 819 -44.60 15.23 -5.63
CA ASP A 819 -45.73 16.06 -5.17
C ASP A 819 -45.43 17.58 -5.14
N LEU A 820 -44.19 17.98 -5.45
CA LEU A 820 -43.76 19.40 -5.45
C LEU A 820 -43.82 20.08 -6.83
N ASN A 821 -44.06 19.32 -7.92
CA ASN A 821 -44.18 19.87 -9.27
C ASN A 821 -45.63 20.09 -9.75
N ASN A 822 -46.65 19.68 -8.99
CA ASN A 822 -48.07 19.76 -9.41
C ASN A 822 -48.95 20.68 -8.54
N ARG A 823 -48.37 21.53 -7.68
CA ARG A 823 -49.14 22.48 -6.84
C ARG A 823 -48.50 23.87 -6.76
N MET A 824 -48.24 24.51 -7.89
CA MET A 824 -48.17 25.98 -7.99
C MET A 824 -48.57 26.42 -9.41
N SER A 825 -49.84 26.20 -9.75
CA SER A 825 -50.61 27.06 -10.65
C SER A 825 -51.97 27.25 -10.00
N ILE A 826 -52.48 28.48 -9.96
CA ILE A 826 -53.53 29.04 -9.08
C ILE A 826 -52.92 29.71 -7.82
N HIS A 827 -52.17 30.79 -8.01
CA HIS A 827 -52.70 32.15 -7.80
C HIS A 827 -51.83 33.19 -8.51
#